data_AF-A0A815A8P4-F1
#
_entry.id   AF-A0A815A8P4-F1
#
_cell.length_a   1.000
_cell.length_b   1.000
_cell.length_c   1.000
_cell.angle_alpha   90.00
_cell.angle_beta   90.00
_cell.angle_gamma   90.00
#
_symmetry.space_group_name_H-M   'P 1'
#
loop_
_entity.id
_entity.type
_entity.pdbx_description
1 polymer ?
#
loop_
_entity_poly.entity_id
_entity_poly.type
_entity_poly.pdbx_seq_one_letter_code
_entity_poly.pdbx_strand_id
1 'polypeptide(L)'
;MSGKVRRENDDDEVKDNDRKRVESNYVRNSSATTPKRIRRNEEHVEKELINEFSSNSNIELNPKEKSQGSAQLDNFYASFLPSSQYYERSYMHRDIVTHVIVTKTDFLISGSQDGHIKFWKILTSDYLKQQQTVATSSHSSKANDDQQEEINSLVPLPIQFVKHFRAHLGPILAMCVNVSGTLLCSTCSDRTLKMFDVLSFDMITMVKLDIIPLTCSFVDSSRQALSKLAVSDSQSSTIYIYDAKTLNIKEPISILSNIGHGSSVSIISYSSQYDLAISCDQTSIINYWSPTNIESLPNEILFKSKLDTDLFELVKRKLIPLALEFNNTGDLFALMGKSSTEKKLFLFNTLKGKILKVFDEHLEIYKQLHERLLTKQQESEEKKLNLNILNNVEYSRRLTIEKDLEKNQSIYSLINLQFDSSGTFLFYSTLYGIKMLNIRNNSIRLFFGTTENARFIRLALYQYNKSSDNNLNSTILFTTAYKKNRFYLFTRNNPQDNRSEHDNDRDVYNEKPSREEVLTATEEQALSSLSQSAIIHTTYGDIHVRLFPEYVPKTCENFIQHSKQSYYNGCIFHRVIKQFMIQTGDPLGNGTGGQSIWGKDFQDEFHPQLKHDRPYTLSMANAGPNTNGSQFFITVVPSPWLDNKHTIFGRVSKGMDVVEKISQAKTDRLDKPLDDIKIISISIK
;
A
#
# COMPACT_ATOMS: atom_id res chain seq x y z
N MET A 1 48.16 62.88 -60.80
CA MET A 1 46.75 62.77 -61.23
C MET A 1 45.88 62.79 -60.00
N SER A 2 44.83 63.62 -60.04
CA SER A 2 43.82 63.90 -59.02
C SER A 2 43.23 62.64 -58.35
N GLY A 3 42.79 62.64 -57.10
CA GLY A 3 42.65 63.74 -56.14
C GLY A 3 41.96 63.26 -54.85
N LYS A 4 42.25 64.02 -53.79
CA LYS A 4 41.49 64.27 -52.53
C LYS A 4 40.99 63.06 -51.71
N VAL A 5 41.51 62.75 -50.51
CA VAL A 5 41.67 63.50 -49.22
C VAL A 5 40.53 63.23 -48.22
N ARG A 6 40.96 62.96 -46.96
CA ARG A 6 40.29 63.00 -45.63
C ARG A 6 39.64 61.70 -45.14
N ARG A 7 40.19 61.03 -44.10
CA ARG A 7 40.37 61.33 -42.63
C ARG A 7 39.35 60.46 -41.87
N GLU A 8 39.78 59.40 -41.20
CA GLU A 8 40.34 59.33 -39.82
C GLU A 8 39.27 59.48 -38.73
N ASN A 9 39.36 58.57 -37.75
CA ASN A 9 38.69 58.47 -36.43
C ASN A 9 37.43 57.59 -36.42
N ASP A 10 37.28 56.52 -35.62
CA ASP A 10 38.08 55.99 -34.51
C ASP A 10 37.94 54.45 -34.48
N ASP A 11 39.09 53.76 -34.47
CA ASP A 11 39.24 52.37 -34.03
C ASP A 11 39.53 52.41 -32.53
N ASP A 12 38.56 52.07 -31.67
CA ASP A 12 38.78 51.56 -30.31
C ASP A 12 37.43 51.19 -29.68
N GLU A 13 37.01 49.92 -29.88
CA GLU A 13 36.27 49.07 -28.92
C GLU A 13 35.76 47.79 -29.61
N VAL A 14 36.69 46.94 -30.05
CA VAL A 14 36.41 45.53 -30.37
C VAL A 14 37.29 44.65 -29.50
N LYS A 15 37.02 44.64 -28.19
CA LYS A 15 37.46 43.59 -27.26
C LYS A 15 36.51 43.49 -26.06
N ASP A 16 35.23 43.18 -26.27
CA ASP A 16 34.47 42.55 -25.18
C ASP A 16 33.20 41.75 -25.54
N ASN A 17 33.09 41.22 -26.76
CA ASN A 17 31.94 40.37 -27.12
C ASN A 17 32.29 38.94 -27.57
N ASP A 18 33.57 38.57 -27.64
CA ASP A 18 33.99 37.20 -28.01
C ASP A 18 34.38 36.30 -26.82
N ARG A 19 34.12 36.74 -25.58
CA ARG A 19 34.13 35.86 -24.39
C ARG A 19 32.76 35.46 -23.85
N LYS A 20 31.66 35.96 -24.43
CA LYS A 20 30.29 35.54 -24.07
C LYS A 20 29.55 34.71 -25.11
N ARG A 21 30.25 34.26 -26.17
CA ARG A 21 29.66 33.45 -27.25
C ARG A 21 30.23 32.04 -27.40
N VAL A 22 31.09 31.61 -26.48
CA VAL A 22 31.61 30.23 -26.41
C VAL A 22 31.05 29.44 -25.22
N GLU A 23 30.36 30.08 -24.26
CA GLU A 23 29.63 29.40 -23.17
C GLU A 23 28.12 29.24 -23.39
N SER A 24 27.59 29.64 -24.55
CA SER A 24 26.15 29.55 -24.86
C SER A 24 25.77 28.41 -25.82
N ASN A 25 26.72 27.54 -26.21
CA ASN A 25 26.48 26.39 -27.09
C ASN A 25 26.72 25.01 -26.46
N TYR A 26 26.87 24.94 -25.12
CA TYR A 26 26.88 23.65 -24.38
C TYR A 26 25.69 23.42 -23.45
N VAL A 27 24.70 24.33 -23.41
CA VAL A 27 23.49 24.22 -22.56
C VAL A 27 22.18 24.28 -23.38
N ARG A 28 22.26 24.09 -24.70
CA ARG A 28 21.07 23.92 -25.57
C ARG A 28 21.22 22.67 -26.44
N ASN A 29 21.16 21.50 -25.80
CA ASN A 29 20.75 20.21 -26.40
C ASN A 29 20.72 19.09 -25.34
N SER A 30 19.94 19.27 -24.26
CA SER A 30 19.59 18.16 -23.35
C SER A 30 18.13 18.21 -22.88
N SER A 31 17.26 18.89 -23.63
CA SER A 31 15.82 18.78 -23.48
C SER A 31 15.27 17.75 -24.48
N ALA A 32 14.44 16.84 -23.97
CA ALA A 32 13.69 15.81 -24.69
C ALA A 32 14.49 14.61 -25.23
N THR A 33 14.75 13.59 -24.40
CA THR A 33 14.75 12.17 -24.85
C THR A 33 14.69 11.17 -23.68
N THR A 34 13.75 11.32 -22.74
CA THR A 34 13.39 10.20 -21.86
C THR A 34 11.90 10.23 -21.50
N PRO A 35 11.05 9.59 -22.33
CA PRO A 35 10.02 8.70 -21.76
C PRO A 35 9.63 7.50 -22.66
N LYS A 36 10.51 7.03 -23.57
CA LYS A 36 10.21 5.85 -24.43
C LYS A 36 10.99 4.58 -24.07
N ARG A 37 12.19 4.72 -23.49
CA ARG A 37 13.06 3.56 -23.20
C ARG A 37 12.72 2.86 -21.88
N ILE A 38 12.24 3.61 -20.88
CA ILE A 38 11.75 3.08 -19.59
C ILE A 38 10.41 2.36 -19.79
N ARG A 39 9.45 2.98 -20.50
CA ARG A 39 8.15 2.37 -20.85
C ARG A 39 8.28 1.05 -21.62
N ARG A 40 9.25 0.94 -22.55
CA ARG A 40 9.52 -0.32 -23.27
C ARG A 40 10.00 -1.43 -22.36
N ASN A 41 10.84 -1.13 -21.36
CA ASN A 41 11.36 -2.16 -20.45
C ASN A 41 10.25 -2.70 -19.53
N GLU A 42 9.36 -1.84 -19.01
CA GLU A 42 8.25 -2.24 -18.13
C GLU A 42 7.15 -3.04 -18.86
N GLU A 43 6.80 -2.67 -20.09
CA GLU A 43 5.85 -3.43 -20.94
C GLU A 43 6.34 -4.85 -21.29
N HIS A 44 7.66 -5.08 -21.31
CA HIS A 44 8.24 -6.40 -21.58
C HIS A 44 8.18 -7.34 -20.36
N VAL A 45 8.34 -6.83 -19.14
CA VAL A 45 8.19 -7.60 -17.88
C VAL A 45 6.77 -8.13 -17.75
N GLU A 46 5.79 -7.27 -18.02
CA GLU A 46 4.37 -7.59 -17.94
C GLU A 46 3.99 -8.68 -18.93
N LYS A 47 4.47 -8.58 -20.18
CA LYS A 47 4.21 -9.61 -21.20
C LYS A 47 4.77 -10.96 -20.81
N GLU A 48 5.97 -11.03 -20.23
CA GLU A 48 6.56 -12.31 -19.82
C GLU A 48 5.87 -12.92 -18.61
N LEU A 49 5.56 -12.12 -17.57
CA LEU A 49 4.74 -12.58 -16.44
C LEU A 49 3.38 -13.09 -16.91
N ILE A 50 2.68 -12.31 -17.73
CA ILE A 50 1.39 -12.69 -18.30
C ILE A 50 1.50 -13.98 -19.11
N ASN A 51 2.53 -14.11 -19.95
CA ASN A 51 2.73 -15.29 -20.78
C ASN A 51 2.99 -16.53 -19.93
N GLU A 52 3.82 -16.44 -18.88
CA GLU A 52 4.11 -17.56 -17.98
C GLU A 52 2.91 -17.98 -17.12
N PHE A 53 2.14 -17.03 -16.60
CA PHE A 53 0.92 -17.37 -15.87
C PHE A 53 -0.16 -17.93 -16.81
N SER A 54 -0.23 -17.46 -18.06
CA SER A 54 -1.18 -17.97 -19.05
C SER A 54 -0.79 -19.34 -19.61
N SER A 55 0.51 -19.71 -19.58
CA SER A 55 0.98 -21.04 -19.99
C SER A 55 0.83 -22.10 -18.89
N ASN A 56 0.88 -21.69 -17.61
CA ASN A 56 0.73 -22.59 -16.45
C ASN A 56 -0.72 -22.92 -16.06
N SER A 57 -1.72 -22.24 -16.64
CA SER A 57 -3.08 -22.74 -16.54
C SER A 57 -3.18 -24.03 -17.36
N ASN A 58 -3.16 -25.19 -16.69
CA ASN A 58 -3.43 -26.51 -17.28
C ASN A 58 -4.84 -26.53 -17.88
N ILE A 59 -4.98 -25.97 -19.08
CA ILE A 59 -6.21 -25.94 -19.85
C ILE A 59 -5.83 -26.32 -21.27
N GLU A 60 -6.32 -27.48 -21.72
CA GLU A 60 -6.35 -27.80 -23.13
C GLU A 60 -7.04 -26.66 -23.88
N LEU A 61 -6.23 -25.87 -24.58
CA LEU A 61 -6.72 -24.92 -25.57
C LEU A 61 -7.39 -25.75 -26.65
N ASN A 62 -8.72 -25.72 -26.70
CA ASN A 62 -9.42 -26.01 -27.95
C ASN A 62 -9.44 -24.67 -28.71
N PRO A 63 -8.55 -24.44 -29.68
CA PRO A 63 -8.47 -23.17 -30.37
C PRO A 63 -9.59 -23.15 -31.40
N LYS A 64 -10.81 -22.82 -30.97
CA LYS A 64 -11.79 -22.32 -31.93
C LYS A 64 -11.30 -20.94 -32.35
N GLU A 65 -10.98 -20.82 -33.64
CA GLU A 65 -10.51 -19.60 -34.28
C GLU A 65 -11.34 -18.39 -33.79
N LYS A 66 -10.63 -17.38 -33.25
CA LYS A 66 -11.24 -16.13 -32.80
C LYS A 66 -11.88 -15.44 -34.00
N SER A 67 -13.12 -14.96 -33.87
CA SER A 67 -13.59 -13.91 -34.77
C SER A 67 -12.86 -12.61 -34.42
N GLN A 68 -12.36 -11.88 -35.42
CA GLN A 68 -11.64 -10.61 -35.20
C GLN A 68 -12.45 -9.60 -34.36
N GLY A 69 -13.79 -9.65 -34.45
CA GLY A 69 -14.69 -8.75 -33.71
C GLY A 69 -14.70 -8.95 -32.20
N SER A 70 -14.55 -10.18 -31.68
CA SER A 70 -14.59 -10.40 -30.22
C SER A 70 -13.34 -9.90 -29.52
N ALA A 71 -12.17 -10.01 -30.18
CA ALA A 71 -10.91 -9.49 -29.65
C ALA A 71 -10.85 -7.96 -29.64
N GLN A 72 -11.47 -7.31 -30.64
CA GLN A 72 -11.61 -5.85 -30.68
C GLN A 72 -12.46 -5.34 -29.52
N LEU A 73 -13.57 -6.02 -29.22
CA LEU A 73 -14.46 -5.65 -28.14
C LEU A 73 -13.82 -5.81 -26.74
N ASP A 74 -13.07 -6.89 -26.53
CA ASP A 74 -12.34 -7.09 -25.27
C ASP A 74 -11.28 -5.99 -25.05
N ASN A 75 -10.56 -5.61 -26.11
CA ASN A 75 -9.59 -4.51 -26.06
C ASN A 75 -10.27 -3.15 -25.80
N PHE A 76 -11.45 -2.94 -26.38
CA PHE A 76 -12.26 -1.77 -26.11
C PHE A 76 -12.64 -1.68 -24.64
N TYR A 77 -13.21 -2.72 -24.04
CA TYR A 77 -13.55 -2.72 -22.61
C TYR A 77 -12.32 -2.55 -21.71
N ALA A 78 -11.22 -3.25 -22.01
CA ALA A 78 -9.97 -3.11 -21.26
C ALA A 78 -9.41 -1.66 -21.33
N SER A 79 -9.67 -0.94 -22.42
CA SER A 79 -9.21 0.44 -22.58
C SER A 79 -9.87 1.42 -21.62
N PHE A 80 -10.97 1.04 -20.94
CA PHE A 80 -11.62 1.85 -19.92
C PHE A 80 -11.24 1.46 -18.49
N LEU A 81 -10.55 0.34 -18.29
CA LEU A 81 -10.16 -0.13 -16.94
C LEU A 81 -8.87 0.55 -16.46
N PRO A 82 -8.55 0.49 -15.15
CA PRO A 82 -7.29 1.00 -14.62
C PRO A 82 -6.13 0.25 -15.30
N SER A 83 -5.05 0.96 -15.57
CA SER A 83 -3.90 0.44 -16.31
C SER A 83 -2.56 0.72 -15.64
N SER A 84 -2.51 1.58 -14.62
CA SER A 84 -1.30 1.79 -13.84
C SER A 84 -1.03 0.58 -12.96
N GLN A 85 0.21 0.08 -12.97
CA GLN A 85 0.63 -0.98 -12.06
C GLN A 85 0.89 -0.47 -10.64
N TYR A 86 1.04 0.84 -10.47
CA TYR A 86 1.30 1.49 -9.19
C TYR A 86 0.02 2.13 -8.66
N TYR A 87 -0.13 2.19 -7.34
CA TYR A 87 -1.21 2.99 -6.79
C TYR A 87 -0.89 4.47 -7.03
N GLU A 88 -1.91 5.23 -7.42
CA GLU A 88 -1.79 6.68 -7.63
C GLU A 88 -1.76 7.39 -6.28
N ARG A 89 -2.73 7.08 -5.41
CA ARG A 89 -2.85 7.64 -4.05
C ARG A 89 -3.29 6.59 -3.05
N SER A 90 -2.97 6.81 -1.78
CA SER A 90 -3.51 6.06 -0.65
C SER A 90 -4.14 7.01 0.36
N TYR A 91 -5.10 6.51 1.15
CA TYR A 91 -5.85 7.33 2.10
C TYR A 91 -5.87 6.67 3.47
N MET A 92 -5.42 7.42 4.47
CA MET A 92 -5.18 6.92 5.83
C MET A 92 -6.44 6.94 6.72
N HIS A 93 -6.53 5.93 7.57
CA HIS A 93 -7.41 5.82 8.74
C HIS A 93 -6.54 5.76 10.00
N ARG A 94 -7.17 5.91 11.18
CA ARG A 94 -6.49 5.66 12.47
C ARG A 94 -6.08 4.21 12.60
N ASP A 95 -6.99 3.29 12.30
CA ASP A 95 -6.78 1.85 12.41
C ASP A 95 -6.87 1.14 11.05
N ILE A 96 -6.55 -0.15 11.05
CA ILE A 96 -6.51 -1.04 9.89
C ILE A 96 -7.83 -0.94 9.11
N VAL A 97 -7.73 -0.63 7.81
CA VAL A 97 -8.90 -0.55 6.93
C VAL A 97 -9.23 -1.96 6.46
N THR A 98 -10.40 -2.46 6.83
CA THR A 98 -10.85 -3.83 6.54
C THR A 98 -11.78 -3.88 5.34
N HIS A 99 -12.59 -2.84 5.15
CA HIS A 99 -13.63 -2.79 4.12
C HIS A 99 -13.46 -1.59 3.20
N VAL A 100 -13.71 -1.82 1.91
CA VAL A 100 -14.00 -0.80 0.89
C VAL A 100 -15.16 -1.31 0.06
N ILE A 101 -16.12 -0.43 -0.23
CA ILE A 101 -17.30 -0.70 -1.07
C ILE A 101 -17.58 0.55 -1.88
N VAL A 102 -17.86 0.36 -3.17
CA VAL A 102 -18.31 1.43 -4.06
C VAL A 102 -19.81 1.30 -4.27
N THR A 103 -20.51 2.42 -4.24
CA THR A 103 -21.96 2.49 -4.49
C THR A 103 -22.24 2.97 -5.92
N LYS A 104 -23.42 2.63 -6.45
CA LYS A 104 -23.91 3.18 -7.73
C LYS A 104 -24.25 4.68 -7.67
N THR A 105 -24.21 5.26 -6.48
CA THR A 105 -24.49 6.68 -6.19
C THR A 105 -23.20 7.53 -6.12
N ASP A 106 -22.10 7.01 -6.68
CA ASP A 106 -20.79 7.66 -6.75
C ASP A 106 -20.17 7.95 -5.37
N PHE A 107 -20.33 7.02 -4.43
CA PHE A 107 -19.66 7.05 -3.15
C PHE A 107 -18.75 5.83 -2.98
N LEU A 108 -17.60 6.07 -2.38
CA LEU A 108 -16.78 5.04 -1.76
C LEU A 108 -17.12 5.06 -0.27
N ILE A 109 -17.24 3.88 0.32
CA ILE A 109 -17.44 3.68 1.75
C ILE A 109 -16.33 2.77 2.24
N SER A 110 -15.64 3.17 3.30
CA SER A 110 -14.56 2.40 3.92
C SER A 110 -14.87 2.09 5.37
N GLY A 111 -14.55 0.89 5.83
CA GLY A 111 -14.67 0.47 7.23
C GLY A 111 -13.33 0.06 7.82
N SER A 112 -13.08 0.40 9.08
CA SER A 112 -11.86 0.01 9.81
C SER A 112 -12.14 -0.93 10.99
N GLN A 113 -11.09 -1.58 11.46
CA GLN A 113 -11.12 -2.61 12.51
C GLN A 113 -11.58 -2.07 13.88
N ASP A 114 -11.44 -0.78 14.12
CA ASP A 114 -11.93 -0.06 15.31
C ASP A 114 -13.42 0.30 15.27
N GLY A 115 -14.15 -0.13 14.23
CA GLY A 115 -15.59 0.11 14.11
C GLY A 115 -15.95 1.42 13.43
N HIS A 116 -14.99 2.13 12.83
CA HIS A 116 -15.27 3.36 12.09
C HIS A 116 -15.71 3.09 10.64
N ILE A 117 -16.71 3.83 10.17
CA ILE A 117 -17.17 3.86 8.78
C ILE A 117 -17.00 5.29 8.25
N LYS A 118 -16.38 5.43 7.07
CA LYS A 118 -16.20 6.72 6.40
C LYS A 118 -16.83 6.71 5.02
N PHE A 119 -17.44 7.83 4.67
CA PHE A 119 -18.04 8.11 3.38
C PHE A 119 -17.14 9.06 2.60
N TRP A 120 -16.91 8.72 1.34
CA TRP A 120 -16.08 9.46 0.41
C TRP A 120 -16.87 9.71 -0.87
N LYS A 121 -16.94 10.96 -1.32
CA LYS A 121 -17.53 11.29 -2.61
C LYS A 121 -16.51 11.03 -3.69
N ILE A 122 -16.87 10.25 -4.71
CA ILE A 122 -16.02 10.07 -5.89
C ILE A 122 -16.26 11.27 -6.82
N LEU A 123 -15.20 11.99 -7.17
CA LEU A 123 -15.29 13.19 -7.98
C LEU A 123 -15.18 12.80 -9.45
N THR A 124 -16.30 12.86 -10.17
CA THR A 124 -16.31 12.66 -11.62
C THR A 124 -15.94 13.94 -12.35
N SER A 125 -15.48 13.83 -13.60
CA SER A 125 -15.16 15.00 -14.43
C SER A 125 -16.35 15.97 -14.58
N ASP A 126 -17.58 15.45 -14.55
CA ASP A 126 -18.81 16.25 -14.59
C ASP A 126 -19.04 17.04 -13.30
N TYR A 127 -18.75 16.43 -12.15
CA TYR A 127 -18.85 17.11 -10.86
C TYR A 127 -17.88 18.29 -10.77
N LEU A 128 -16.64 18.10 -11.27
CA LEU A 128 -15.63 19.15 -11.32
C LEU A 128 -16.05 20.30 -12.26
N LYS A 129 -16.63 19.98 -13.43
CA LYS A 129 -17.20 20.99 -14.35
C LYS A 129 -18.34 21.78 -13.71
N GLN A 130 -19.25 21.10 -12.98
CA GLN A 130 -20.35 21.77 -12.28
C GLN A 130 -19.86 22.73 -11.19
N GLN A 131 -18.88 22.32 -10.38
CA GLN A 131 -18.30 23.20 -9.37
C GLN A 131 -17.62 24.43 -9.98
N GLN A 132 -16.91 24.26 -11.09
CA GLN A 132 -16.30 25.39 -11.82
C GLN A 132 -17.37 26.37 -12.33
N THR A 133 -18.47 25.87 -12.90
CA THR A 133 -19.58 26.74 -13.35
C THR A 133 -20.26 27.50 -12.21
N VAL A 134 -20.46 26.85 -11.05
CA VAL A 134 -21.05 27.50 -9.87
C VAL A 134 -20.12 28.59 -9.33
N ALA A 135 -18.81 28.31 -9.21
CA ALA A 135 -17.81 29.28 -8.76
C ALA A 135 -17.73 30.52 -9.68
N THR A 136 -17.85 30.33 -11.00
CA THR A 136 -17.89 31.47 -11.96
C THR A 136 -19.18 32.28 -11.90
N SER A 137 -20.28 31.71 -11.39
CA SER A 137 -21.58 32.41 -11.28
C SER A 137 -21.77 33.17 -9.97
N SER A 138 -21.00 32.85 -8.93
CA SER A 138 -21.11 33.45 -7.59
C SER A 138 -20.11 34.57 -7.31
N HIS A 139 -19.28 34.99 -8.27
CA HIS A 139 -18.33 36.09 -8.11
C HIS A 139 -18.66 37.28 -9.00
N SER A 140 -19.47 38.20 -8.45
CA SER A 140 -19.45 39.60 -8.87
C SER A 140 -18.14 40.25 -8.42
N SER A 141 -17.29 40.56 -9.40
CA SER A 141 -16.22 41.58 -9.40
C SER A 141 -15.27 41.67 -8.18
N LYS A 142 -14.00 41.32 -8.43
CA LYS A 142 -12.78 41.48 -7.61
C LYS A 142 -12.43 40.31 -6.68
N ALA A 143 -11.96 39.21 -7.28
CA ALA A 143 -10.96 38.35 -6.65
C ALA A 143 -9.63 38.55 -7.40
N ASN A 144 -8.53 38.63 -6.67
CA ASN A 144 -7.18 38.83 -7.23
C ASN A 144 -6.77 37.60 -8.03
N ASP A 145 -6.14 37.81 -9.20
CA ASP A 145 -5.67 36.73 -10.08
C ASP A 145 -4.80 35.69 -9.35
N ASP A 146 -4.08 36.09 -8.30
CA ASP A 146 -3.25 35.22 -7.46
C ASP A 146 -4.06 34.15 -6.67
N GLN A 147 -5.29 34.43 -6.25
CA GLN A 147 -6.15 33.43 -5.57
C GLN A 147 -6.77 32.44 -6.56
N GLN A 148 -6.97 32.87 -7.80
CA GLN A 148 -7.49 32.02 -8.88
C GLN A 148 -6.43 31.01 -9.33
N GLU A 149 -5.13 31.39 -9.33
CA GLU A 149 -4.01 30.48 -9.59
C GLU A 149 -3.79 29.45 -8.47
N GLU A 150 -3.95 29.83 -7.20
CA GLU A 150 -3.89 28.88 -6.06
C GLU A 150 -4.97 27.78 -6.16
N ILE A 151 -6.21 28.14 -6.53
CA ILE A 151 -7.32 27.19 -6.70
C ILE A 151 -7.10 26.27 -7.91
N ASN A 152 -6.48 26.77 -8.97
CA ASN A 152 -6.16 25.98 -10.18
C ASN A 152 -4.92 25.10 -10.03
N SER A 153 -4.07 25.34 -9.02
CA SER A 153 -2.83 24.58 -8.77
C SER A 153 -3.03 23.26 -8.00
N LEU A 154 -4.19 23.07 -7.37
CA LEU A 154 -4.54 21.83 -6.67
C LEU A 154 -5.07 20.81 -7.68
N VAL A 155 -4.27 19.79 -8.01
CA VAL A 155 -4.75 18.61 -8.74
C VAL A 155 -5.94 18.03 -7.97
N PRO A 156 -7.19 18.08 -8.49
CA PRO A 156 -8.36 17.69 -7.73
C PRO A 156 -8.23 16.22 -7.33
N LEU A 157 -8.33 15.96 -6.02
CA LEU A 157 -8.30 14.61 -5.48
C LEU A 157 -9.43 13.79 -6.13
N PRO A 158 -9.17 12.53 -6.55
CA PRO A 158 -10.20 11.71 -7.21
C PRO A 158 -11.37 11.36 -6.28
N ILE A 159 -11.18 11.49 -4.96
CA ILE A 159 -12.22 11.36 -3.95
C ILE A 159 -12.09 12.46 -2.89
N GLN A 160 -13.22 12.81 -2.26
CA GLN A 160 -13.31 13.77 -1.17
C GLN A 160 -13.92 13.11 0.07
N PHE A 161 -13.34 13.35 1.25
CA PHE A 161 -13.94 12.93 2.51
C PHE A 161 -15.27 13.68 2.76
N VAL A 162 -16.32 12.95 3.14
CA VAL A 162 -17.64 13.52 3.39
C VAL A 162 -17.99 13.48 4.87
N LYS A 163 -18.05 12.28 5.45
CA LYS A 163 -18.51 12.06 6.83
C LYS A 163 -17.92 10.78 7.38
N HIS A 164 -17.77 10.72 8.71
CA HIS A 164 -17.40 9.49 9.39
C HIS A 164 -18.36 9.20 10.56
N PHE A 165 -18.46 7.93 10.89
CA PHE A 165 -19.19 7.41 12.04
C PHE A 165 -18.29 6.45 12.81
N ARG A 166 -18.27 6.56 14.13
CA ARG A 166 -17.90 5.43 14.97
C ARG A 166 -19.11 4.49 15.02
N ALA A 167 -19.25 3.70 13.96
CA ALA A 167 -20.41 2.84 13.76
C ALA A 167 -20.45 1.74 14.81
N HIS A 168 -19.34 1.11 15.18
CA HIS A 168 -19.33 0.05 16.18
C HIS A 168 -18.25 0.31 17.25
N LEU A 169 -18.37 -0.38 18.40
CA LEU A 169 -17.33 -0.36 19.43
C LEU A 169 -16.26 -1.44 19.19
N GLY A 170 -16.59 -2.45 18.39
CA GLY A 170 -15.70 -3.53 17.98
C GLY A 170 -15.56 -3.63 16.46
N PRO A 171 -14.89 -4.68 15.98
CA PRO A 171 -14.59 -4.84 14.56
C PRO A 171 -15.84 -5.07 13.73
N ILE A 172 -15.87 -4.39 12.58
CA ILE A 172 -16.88 -4.60 11.55
C ILE A 172 -16.65 -5.99 10.94
N LEU A 173 -17.63 -6.87 11.08
CA LEU A 173 -17.56 -8.25 10.57
C LEU A 173 -17.95 -8.35 9.10
N ALA A 174 -19.03 -7.67 8.73
CA ALA A 174 -19.49 -7.59 7.34
C ALA A 174 -20.09 -6.22 7.04
N MET A 175 -19.87 -5.78 5.80
CA MET A 175 -20.51 -4.61 5.20
C MET A 175 -21.06 -4.96 3.83
N CYS A 176 -22.26 -4.51 3.52
CA CYS A 176 -22.85 -4.64 2.20
C CYS A 176 -23.70 -3.42 1.85
N VAL A 177 -23.90 -3.19 0.56
CA VAL A 177 -24.72 -2.11 0.02
C VAL A 177 -25.81 -2.71 -0.84
N ASN A 178 -27.00 -2.12 -0.83
CA ASN A 178 -28.12 -2.60 -1.62
C ASN A 178 -27.92 -2.35 -3.12
N VAL A 179 -28.74 -2.99 -3.96
CA VAL A 179 -28.56 -2.95 -5.42
C VAL A 179 -28.62 -1.53 -6.01
N SER A 180 -29.35 -0.61 -5.39
CA SER A 180 -29.43 0.80 -5.80
C SER A 180 -28.28 1.67 -5.31
N GLY A 181 -27.45 1.21 -4.37
CA GLY A 181 -26.38 2.02 -3.79
C GLY A 181 -26.86 3.06 -2.78
N THR A 182 -28.07 2.95 -2.26
CA THR A 182 -28.70 3.95 -1.38
C THR A 182 -28.67 3.56 0.08
N LEU A 183 -28.58 2.27 0.40
CA LEU A 183 -28.51 1.77 1.77
C LEU A 183 -27.22 0.99 1.99
N LEU A 184 -26.57 1.23 3.11
CA LEU A 184 -25.43 0.47 3.60
C LEU A 184 -25.84 -0.26 4.87
N CYS A 185 -25.46 -1.52 4.98
CA CYS A 185 -25.52 -2.30 6.21
C CYS A 185 -24.11 -2.58 6.73
N SER A 186 -23.94 -2.54 8.05
CA SER A 186 -22.75 -3.01 8.74
C SER A 186 -23.13 -3.84 9.97
N THR A 187 -22.32 -4.84 10.28
CA THR A 187 -22.53 -5.76 11.42
C THR A 187 -21.26 -5.88 12.25
N CYS A 188 -21.43 -6.21 13.53
CA CYS A 188 -20.33 -6.33 14.50
C CYS A 188 -20.51 -7.54 15.42
N SER A 189 -19.41 -7.99 16.02
CA SER A 189 -19.38 -9.10 16.98
C SER A 189 -20.17 -8.84 18.26
N ASP A 190 -20.50 -7.57 18.55
CA ASP A 190 -21.37 -7.15 19.66
C ASP A 190 -22.87 -7.40 19.42
N ARG A 191 -23.20 -8.15 18.36
CA ARG A 191 -24.56 -8.45 17.90
C ARG A 191 -25.32 -7.23 17.40
N THR A 192 -24.62 -6.15 17.03
CA THR A 192 -25.28 -4.98 16.46
C THR A 192 -25.24 -5.01 14.94
N LEU A 193 -26.35 -4.58 14.35
CA LEU A 193 -26.51 -4.32 12.92
C LEU A 193 -26.93 -2.86 12.77
N LYS A 194 -26.25 -2.12 11.90
CA LYS A 194 -26.50 -0.70 11.67
C LYS A 194 -26.73 -0.43 10.19
N MET A 195 -27.80 0.30 9.92
CA MET A 195 -28.22 0.71 8.59
C MET A 195 -27.95 2.18 8.39
N PHE A 196 -27.41 2.54 7.23
CA PHE A 196 -27.09 3.91 6.86
C PHE A 196 -27.75 4.25 5.53
N ASP A 197 -28.30 5.46 5.45
CA ASP A 197 -28.61 6.09 4.18
C ASP A 197 -27.32 6.66 3.60
N VAL A 198 -26.96 6.18 2.41
CA VAL A 198 -25.74 6.62 1.72
C VAL A 198 -25.87 8.06 1.23
N LEU A 199 -27.07 8.50 0.85
CA LEU A 199 -27.26 9.81 0.21
C LEU A 199 -27.35 10.96 1.23
N SER A 200 -28.05 10.74 2.35
CA SER A 200 -28.12 11.71 3.44
C SER A 200 -26.94 11.58 4.43
N PHE A 201 -26.14 10.51 4.29
CA PHE A 201 -25.04 10.17 5.19
C PHE A 201 -25.50 9.99 6.64
N ASP A 202 -26.67 9.41 6.88
CA ASP A 202 -27.23 9.25 8.21
C ASP A 202 -27.39 7.79 8.60
N MET A 203 -27.17 7.48 9.88
CA MET A 203 -27.48 6.17 10.44
C MET A 203 -28.99 6.11 10.69
N ILE A 204 -29.71 5.33 9.88
CA ILE A 204 -31.18 5.25 9.92
C ILE A 204 -31.65 4.35 11.06
N THR A 205 -30.99 3.20 11.27
CA THR A 205 -31.47 2.17 12.20
C THR A 205 -30.32 1.44 12.87
N MET A 206 -30.48 1.16 14.16
CA MET A 206 -29.60 0.28 14.92
C MET A 206 -30.44 -0.87 15.49
N VAL A 207 -29.98 -2.08 15.24
CA VAL A 207 -30.63 -3.32 15.66
C VAL A 207 -29.68 -4.09 16.54
N LYS A 208 -30.20 -4.61 17.66
CA LYS A 208 -29.51 -5.63 18.43
C LYS A 208 -30.08 -6.98 18.02
N LEU A 209 -29.24 -7.82 17.45
CA LEU A 209 -29.56 -9.18 17.02
C LEU A 209 -29.48 -10.13 18.22
N ASP A 210 -30.28 -11.19 18.20
CA ASP A 210 -30.17 -12.28 19.17
C ASP A 210 -28.94 -13.18 18.88
N ILE A 211 -28.50 -13.17 17.63
CA ILE A 211 -27.35 -13.92 17.11
C ILE A 211 -26.07 -13.06 17.04
N ILE A 212 -24.92 -13.72 16.92
CA ILE A 212 -23.69 -13.06 16.49
C ILE A 212 -23.62 -13.20 14.96
N PRO A 213 -23.71 -12.10 14.18
CA PRO A 213 -23.72 -12.18 12.73
C PRO A 213 -22.36 -12.64 12.18
N LEU A 214 -22.36 -13.47 11.13
CA LEU A 214 -21.13 -13.87 10.43
C LEU A 214 -20.93 -13.10 9.13
N THR A 215 -21.95 -13.07 8.27
CA THR A 215 -21.99 -12.29 7.04
C THR A 215 -23.39 -11.74 6.77
N CYS A 216 -23.46 -10.65 6.00
CA CYS A 216 -24.72 -10.07 5.55
C CYS A 216 -24.66 -9.69 4.06
N SER A 217 -25.80 -9.80 3.39
CA SER A 217 -25.97 -9.36 2.00
C SER A 217 -27.40 -8.85 1.79
N PHE A 218 -27.55 -7.76 1.06
CA PHE A 218 -28.84 -7.43 0.49
C PHE A 218 -29.24 -8.49 -0.53
N VAL A 219 -30.50 -8.88 -0.49
CA VAL A 219 -31.11 -9.92 -1.32
C VAL A 219 -32.39 -9.39 -1.95
N ASP A 220 -32.29 -8.18 -2.50
CA ASP A 220 -33.40 -7.44 -3.09
C ASP A 220 -33.12 -6.96 -4.52
N SER A 221 -34.20 -6.77 -5.26
CA SER A 221 -34.17 -6.15 -6.59
C SER A 221 -34.78 -4.75 -6.52
N SER A 222 -34.31 -3.83 -7.36
CA SER A 222 -34.90 -2.49 -7.49
C SER A 222 -36.38 -2.52 -7.89
N ARG A 223 -36.85 -3.64 -8.41
CA ARG A 223 -38.25 -3.89 -8.80
C ARG A 223 -39.13 -4.30 -7.62
N GLN A 224 -38.56 -4.67 -6.47
CA GLN A 224 -39.31 -5.16 -5.31
C GLN A 224 -39.68 -3.99 -4.37
N ALA A 225 -40.88 -4.06 -3.79
CA ALA A 225 -41.36 -3.05 -2.84
C ALA A 225 -40.56 -3.06 -1.52
N LEU A 226 -40.12 -4.23 -1.07
CA LEU A 226 -39.32 -4.42 0.15
C LEU A 226 -37.83 -4.51 -0.17
N SER A 227 -37.00 -3.94 0.70
CA SER A 227 -35.54 -4.15 0.66
C SER A 227 -35.23 -5.26 1.66
N LYS A 228 -34.75 -6.40 1.19
CA LYS A 228 -34.51 -7.59 2.02
C LYS A 228 -33.03 -7.70 2.33
N LEU A 229 -32.70 -7.93 3.59
CA LEU A 229 -31.34 -8.10 4.07
C LEU A 229 -31.19 -9.50 4.69
N ALA A 230 -30.32 -10.32 4.11
CA ALA A 230 -29.97 -11.61 4.67
C ALA A 230 -28.79 -11.47 5.64
N VAL A 231 -28.90 -12.09 6.81
CA VAL A 231 -27.87 -12.12 7.85
C VAL A 231 -27.71 -13.55 8.32
N SER A 232 -26.48 -14.07 8.25
CA SER A 232 -26.14 -15.41 8.72
C SER A 232 -25.72 -15.40 10.19
N ASP A 233 -26.03 -16.47 10.90
CA ASP A 233 -25.52 -16.72 12.23
C ASP A 233 -24.13 -17.34 12.19
N SER A 234 -23.24 -16.89 13.07
CA SER A 234 -21.90 -17.47 13.25
C SER A 234 -21.93 -18.81 13.97
N GLN A 235 -22.98 -19.10 14.73
CA GLN A 235 -23.09 -20.29 15.59
C GLN A 235 -24.02 -21.37 15.03
N SER A 236 -24.83 -21.07 14.01
CA SER A 236 -25.76 -22.01 13.39
C SER A 236 -25.78 -21.87 11.87
N SER A 237 -26.36 -22.84 11.18
CA SER A 237 -26.54 -22.82 9.72
C SER A 237 -27.69 -21.92 9.24
N THR A 238 -28.28 -21.14 10.15
CA THR A 238 -29.49 -20.37 9.90
C THR A 238 -29.17 -19.02 9.23
N ILE A 239 -29.99 -18.65 8.23
CA ILE A 239 -29.98 -17.31 7.64
C ILE A 239 -31.29 -16.59 8.03
N TYR A 240 -31.18 -15.38 8.53
CA TYR A 240 -32.29 -14.52 8.93
C TYR A 240 -32.49 -13.44 7.86
N ILE A 241 -33.73 -13.26 7.40
CA ILE A 241 -34.08 -12.24 6.41
C ILE A 241 -34.83 -11.11 7.12
N TYR A 242 -34.32 -9.89 7.00
CA TYR A 242 -34.87 -8.68 7.61
C TYR A 242 -35.40 -7.72 6.53
N ASP A 243 -36.38 -6.87 6.89
CA ASP A 243 -36.82 -5.76 6.04
C ASP A 243 -35.96 -4.53 6.30
N ALA A 244 -35.04 -4.23 5.39
CA ALA A 244 -34.13 -3.10 5.49
C ALA A 244 -34.79 -1.72 5.32
N LYS A 245 -36.06 -1.62 4.89
CA LYS A 245 -36.76 -0.32 4.75
C LYS A 245 -37.48 0.13 6.02
N THR A 246 -37.99 -0.80 6.83
CA THR A 246 -38.75 -0.43 8.01
C THR A 246 -37.83 -0.11 9.18
N LEU A 247 -38.11 1.02 9.86
CA LEU A 247 -37.34 1.52 11.01
C LEU A 247 -37.33 0.57 12.22
N ASN A 248 -38.10 -0.52 12.17
CA ASN A 248 -38.25 -1.53 13.22
C ASN A 248 -37.83 -2.91 12.71
N ILE A 249 -36.57 -3.05 12.29
CA ILE A 249 -35.91 -4.35 12.13
C ILE A 249 -35.72 -4.96 13.54
N LYS A 250 -36.80 -5.40 14.20
CA LYS A 250 -36.69 -6.13 15.48
C LYS A 250 -36.73 -7.62 15.24
N GLU A 251 -37.58 -8.06 14.30
CA GLU A 251 -37.79 -9.46 14.01
C GLU A 251 -37.51 -9.75 12.52
N PRO A 252 -36.97 -10.95 12.22
CA PRO A 252 -36.81 -11.39 10.84
C PRO A 252 -38.17 -11.62 10.18
N ILE A 253 -38.31 -11.23 8.91
CA ILE A 253 -39.48 -11.57 8.07
C ILE A 253 -39.51 -13.08 7.79
N SER A 254 -38.34 -13.68 7.59
CA SER A 254 -38.22 -15.12 7.37
C SER A 254 -36.91 -15.67 7.94
N ILE A 255 -36.95 -16.96 8.31
CA ILE A 255 -35.83 -17.69 8.91
C ILE A 255 -35.57 -18.93 8.06
N LEU A 256 -34.38 -19.01 7.49
CA LEU A 256 -33.95 -20.10 6.61
C LEU A 256 -33.05 -21.06 7.39
N SER A 257 -33.64 -22.02 8.09
CA SER A 257 -32.91 -23.06 8.83
C SER A 257 -32.76 -24.38 8.05
N ASN A 258 -33.64 -24.64 7.08
CA ASN A 258 -33.76 -25.94 6.41
C ASN A 258 -33.36 -25.93 4.92
N ILE A 259 -32.51 -24.98 4.50
CA ILE A 259 -32.05 -24.87 3.10
C ILE A 259 -30.87 -25.79 2.76
N GLY A 260 -30.52 -26.72 3.65
CA GLY A 260 -29.51 -27.76 3.44
C GLY A 260 -28.08 -27.37 3.84
N HIS A 261 -27.90 -26.35 4.69
CA HIS A 261 -26.60 -26.04 5.29
C HIS A 261 -26.37 -26.82 6.58
N GLY A 262 -25.15 -27.36 6.73
CA GLY A 262 -24.75 -28.15 7.91
C GLY A 262 -23.92 -27.37 8.93
N SER A 263 -23.44 -26.18 8.57
CA SER A 263 -22.61 -25.31 9.39
C SER A 263 -22.96 -23.85 9.13
N SER A 264 -22.36 -22.93 9.90
CA SER A 264 -22.55 -21.49 9.71
C SER A 264 -22.22 -21.04 8.28
N VAL A 265 -23.06 -20.15 7.78
CA VAL A 265 -23.02 -19.65 6.40
C VAL A 265 -22.03 -18.50 6.34
N SER A 266 -20.91 -18.69 5.64
CA SER A 266 -19.84 -17.68 5.56
C SER A 266 -19.98 -16.74 4.36
N ILE A 267 -20.73 -17.13 3.33
CA ILE A 267 -20.94 -16.32 2.12
C ILE A 267 -22.41 -16.33 1.76
N ILE A 268 -22.94 -15.15 1.42
CA ILE A 268 -24.23 -14.95 0.78
C ILE A 268 -23.97 -13.95 -0.35
N SER A 269 -24.32 -14.30 -1.58
CA SER A 269 -24.28 -13.41 -2.73
C SER A 269 -25.61 -13.49 -3.46
N TYR A 270 -26.02 -12.40 -4.09
CA TYR A 270 -27.32 -12.29 -4.73
C TYR A 270 -27.22 -11.69 -6.12
N SER A 271 -27.96 -12.29 -7.05
CA SER A 271 -28.18 -11.77 -8.39
C SER A 271 -29.62 -11.29 -8.54
N SER A 272 -29.79 -9.98 -8.75
CA SER A 272 -31.09 -9.37 -8.99
C SER A 272 -31.69 -9.72 -10.36
N GLN A 273 -30.89 -10.27 -11.28
CA GLN A 273 -31.33 -10.61 -12.63
C GLN A 273 -32.23 -11.85 -12.65
N TYR A 274 -31.93 -12.83 -11.80
CA TYR A 274 -32.67 -14.09 -11.69
C TYR A 274 -33.41 -14.23 -10.36
N ASP A 275 -33.37 -13.21 -9.49
CA ASP A 275 -33.83 -13.28 -8.10
C ASP A 275 -33.27 -14.52 -7.37
N LEU A 276 -31.96 -14.70 -7.50
CA LEU A 276 -31.24 -15.87 -7.02
C LEU A 276 -30.20 -15.46 -6.00
N ALA A 277 -30.26 -16.05 -4.81
CA ALA A 277 -29.19 -16.03 -3.83
C ALA A 277 -28.43 -17.36 -3.85
N ILE A 278 -27.11 -17.26 -3.76
CA ILE A 278 -26.22 -18.39 -3.51
C ILE A 278 -25.56 -18.18 -2.15
N SER A 279 -25.66 -19.19 -1.29
CA SER A 279 -25.00 -19.22 0.00
C SER A 279 -24.02 -20.38 0.11
N CYS A 280 -22.93 -20.17 0.84
CA CYS A 280 -21.92 -21.19 1.12
C CYS A 280 -21.66 -21.27 2.63
N ASP A 281 -21.64 -22.49 3.17
CA ASP A 281 -21.26 -22.71 4.57
C ASP A 281 -19.78 -23.06 4.75
N GLN A 282 -19.33 -23.04 6.00
CA GLN A 282 -17.95 -23.41 6.37
C GLN A 282 -17.62 -24.89 6.06
N THR A 283 -18.63 -25.74 5.84
CA THR A 283 -18.46 -27.12 5.36
C THR A 283 -18.43 -27.24 3.84
N SER A 284 -18.39 -26.10 3.14
CA SER A 284 -18.23 -25.98 1.68
C SER A 284 -19.45 -26.41 0.86
N ILE A 285 -20.62 -26.50 1.48
CA ILE A 285 -21.89 -26.76 0.79
C ILE A 285 -22.39 -25.48 0.16
N ILE A 286 -22.73 -25.55 -1.13
CA ILE A 286 -23.28 -24.45 -1.92
C ILE A 286 -24.78 -24.68 -2.11
N ASN A 287 -25.59 -23.70 -1.69
CA ASN A 287 -27.04 -23.75 -1.80
C ASN A 287 -27.58 -22.58 -2.59
N TYR A 288 -28.58 -22.87 -3.41
CA TYR A 288 -29.34 -21.90 -4.19
C TYR A 288 -30.70 -21.70 -3.51
N TRP A 289 -31.18 -20.47 -3.48
CA TRP A 289 -32.51 -20.13 -2.97
C TRP A 289 -32.98 -18.80 -3.58
N SER A 290 -34.30 -18.60 -3.68
CA SER A 290 -34.87 -17.31 -4.08
C SER A 290 -35.34 -16.55 -2.84
N PRO A 291 -34.96 -15.27 -2.67
CA PRO A 291 -35.47 -14.43 -1.59
C PRO A 291 -36.97 -14.14 -1.72
N THR A 292 -37.52 -14.18 -2.93
CA THR A 292 -38.97 -13.98 -3.18
C THR A 292 -39.75 -15.26 -2.93
N ASN A 293 -39.24 -16.41 -3.39
CA ASN A 293 -39.87 -17.70 -3.21
C ASN A 293 -38.88 -18.70 -2.59
N ILE A 294 -38.99 -18.88 -1.28
CA ILE A 294 -38.05 -19.74 -0.53
C ILE A 294 -38.25 -21.22 -0.86
N GLU A 295 -39.46 -21.62 -1.27
CA GLU A 295 -39.83 -23.03 -1.47
C GLU A 295 -39.35 -23.58 -2.81
N SER A 296 -39.06 -22.72 -3.79
CA SER A 296 -38.67 -23.16 -5.14
C SER A 296 -37.65 -22.24 -5.77
N LEU A 297 -36.82 -22.81 -6.65
CA LEU A 297 -35.84 -22.03 -7.41
C LEU A 297 -36.52 -21.26 -8.55
N PRO A 298 -35.92 -20.14 -9.00
CA PRO A 298 -36.36 -19.45 -10.21
C PRO A 298 -36.43 -20.39 -11.42
N ASN A 299 -37.41 -20.16 -12.30
CA ASN A 299 -37.68 -21.03 -13.46
C ASN A 299 -36.51 -21.09 -14.46
N GLU A 300 -35.64 -20.09 -14.43
CA GLU A 300 -34.45 -19.99 -15.27
C GLU A 300 -33.37 -21.01 -14.87
N ILE A 301 -33.44 -21.58 -13.66
CA ILE A 301 -32.51 -22.62 -13.21
C ILE A 301 -32.81 -23.94 -13.93
N LEU A 302 -31.79 -24.49 -14.57
CA LEU A 302 -31.91 -25.59 -15.52
C LEU A 302 -31.66 -26.98 -14.91
N PHE A 303 -31.35 -27.05 -13.62
CA PHE A 303 -31.16 -28.31 -12.90
C PHE A 303 -32.24 -28.48 -11.82
N LYS A 304 -32.71 -29.71 -11.64
CA LYS A 304 -33.69 -30.07 -10.60
C LYS A 304 -33.03 -30.71 -9.38
N SER A 305 -31.94 -31.45 -9.59
CA SER A 305 -31.16 -32.08 -8.53
C SER A 305 -29.77 -31.48 -8.47
N LYS A 306 -29.25 -31.24 -7.25
CA LYS A 306 -27.85 -30.84 -7.05
C LYS A 306 -26.86 -31.93 -7.49
N LEU A 307 -27.29 -33.19 -7.55
CA LEU A 307 -26.45 -34.28 -8.04
C LEU A 307 -26.11 -34.13 -9.52
N ASP A 308 -26.95 -33.42 -10.28
CA ASP A 308 -26.72 -33.14 -11.70
C ASP A 308 -25.75 -31.97 -11.90
N THR A 309 -25.25 -31.36 -10.83
CA THR A 309 -24.41 -30.15 -10.85
C THR A 309 -22.98 -30.44 -10.38
N ASP A 310 -22.12 -29.44 -10.44
CA ASP A 310 -20.76 -29.52 -9.90
C ASP A 310 -20.63 -28.76 -8.58
N LEU A 311 -21.75 -28.44 -7.93
CA LEU A 311 -21.80 -27.66 -6.69
C LEU A 311 -21.14 -28.38 -5.49
N PHE A 312 -20.91 -29.69 -5.58
CA PHE A 312 -20.18 -30.47 -4.57
C PHE A 312 -18.66 -30.51 -4.79
N GLU A 313 -18.13 -29.83 -5.81
CA GLU A 313 -16.70 -29.91 -6.14
C GLU A 313 -15.80 -29.41 -5.01
N LEU A 314 -16.20 -28.35 -4.30
CA LEU A 314 -15.46 -27.86 -3.13
C LEU A 314 -15.42 -28.91 -2.01
N VAL A 315 -16.54 -29.59 -1.74
CA VAL A 315 -16.60 -30.66 -0.73
C VAL A 315 -15.67 -31.83 -1.12
N LYS A 316 -15.73 -32.28 -2.38
CA LYS A 316 -14.87 -33.36 -2.90
C LYS A 316 -13.39 -33.04 -2.71
N ARG A 317 -13.01 -31.77 -2.90
CA ARG A 317 -11.63 -31.27 -2.74
C ARG A 317 -11.29 -30.78 -1.33
N LYS A 318 -12.25 -30.79 -0.40
CA LYS A 318 -12.11 -30.24 0.97
C LYS A 318 -11.66 -28.77 0.97
N LEU A 319 -12.21 -27.97 0.05
CA LEU A 319 -11.91 -26.55 -0.09
C LEU A 319 -12.95 -25.70 0.63
N ILE A 320 -12.52 -24.91 1.61
CA ILE A 320 -13.34 -23.91 2.30
C ILE A 320 -13.60 -22.72 1.36
N PRO A 321 -14.85 -22.25 1.23
CA PRO A 321 -15.18 -21.12 0.38
C PRO A 321 -14.64 -19.80 0.97
N LEU A 322 -14.15 -18.92 0.11
CA LEU A 322 -13.51 -17.65 0.48
C LEU A 322 -14.29 -16.44 -0.02
N ALA A 323 -14.68 -16.45 -1.28
CA ALA A 323 -15.36 -15.35 -1.94
C ALA A 323 -16.23 -15.88 -3.07
N LEU A 324 -17.43 -15.32 -3.22
CA LEU A 324 -18.32 -15.60 -4.35
C LEU A 324 -18.86 -14.29 -4.90
N GLU A 325 -18.80 -14.12 -6.21
CA GLU A 325 -19.30 -12.93 -6.90
C GLU A 325 -20.00 -13.33 -8.21
N PHE A 326 -21.19 -12.79 -8.46
CA PHE A 326 -21.85 -12.90 -9.75
C PHE A 326 -21.24 -11.92 -10.75
N ASN A 327 -21.22 -12.31 -12.03
CA ASN A 327 -21.02 -11.29 -13.06
C ASN A 327 -22.27 -10.39 -13.18
N ASN A 328 -22.14 -9.26 -13.86
CA ASN A 328 -23.20 -8.25 -13.93
C ASN A 328 -24.52 -8.75 -14.56
N THR A 329 -24.43 -9.75 -15.46
CA THR A 329 -25.57 -10.43 -16.08
C THR A 329 -26.17 -11.55 -15.23
N GLY A 330 -25.45 -12.02 -14.20
CA GLY A 330 -25.86 -13.08 -13.29
C GLY A 330 -25.75 -14.50 -13.85
N ASP A 331 -25.44 -14.67 -15.13
CA ASP A 331 -25.38 -15.97 -15.82
C ASP A 331 -24.13 -16.78 -15.44
N LEU A 332 -23.12 -16.11 -14.90
CA LEU A 332 -21.93 -16.70 -14.32
C LEU A 332 -21.75 -16.25 -12.87
N PHE A 333 -21.14 -17.11 -12.07
CA PHE A 333 -20.54 -16.70 -10.80
C PHE A 333 -19.15 -17.29 -10.65
N ALA A 334 -18.27 -16.51 -10.04
CA ALA A 334 -16.94 -16.94 -9.67
C ALA A 334 -16.93 -17.29 -8.17
N LEU A 335 -16.25 -18.37 -7.82
CA LEU A 335 -16.12 -18.85 -6.45
C LEU A 335 -14.65 -19.20 -6.18
N MET A 336 -14.05 -18.56 -5.18
CA MET A 336 -12.71 -18.91 -4.72
C MET A 336 -12.81 -19.82 -3.50
N GLY A 337 -12.04 -20.92 -3.50
CA GLY A 337 -11.93 -21.85 -2.37
C GLY A 337 -10.48 -22.17 -2.03
N LYS A 338 -10.21 -22.51 -0.77
CA LYS A 338 -8.88 -22.95 -0.30
C LYS A 338 -8.93 -24.17 0.62
N SER A 339 -7.83 -24.91 0.65
CA SER A 339 -7.46 -25.81 1.74
C SER A 339 -6.09 -25.38 2.29
N SER A 340 -5.44 -26.23 3.09
CA SER A 340 -4.05 -26.03 3.49
C SER A 340 -3.04 -26.22 2.35
N THR A 341 -3.44 -26.84 1.24
CA THR A 341 -2.55 -27.24 0.13
C THR A 341 -3.11 -26.91 -1.25
N GLU A 342 -4.24 -26.23 -1.33
CA GLU A 342 -4.86 -25.83 -2.60
C GLU A 342 -5.52 -24.47 -2.45
N LYS A 343 -5.50 -23.66 -3.51
CA LYS A 343 -6.30 -22.45 -3.63
C LYS A 343 -6.74 -22.37 -5.07
N LYS A 344 -8.05 -22.40 -5.31
CA LYS A 344 -8.62 -22.50 -6.66
C LYS A 344 -9.74 -21.50 -6.83
N LEU A 345 -9.84 -20.98 -8.05
CA LEU A 345 -10.92 -20.13 -8.50
C LEU A 345 -11.76 -20.91 -9.52
N PHE A 346 -13.04 -21.06 -9.24
CA PHE A 346 -14.00 -21.76 -10.07
C PHE A 346 -14.90 -20.74 -10.75
N LEU A 347 -15.11 -20.90 -12.06
CA LEU A 347 -16.13 -20.15 -12.79
C LEU A 347 -17.27 -21.11 -13.12
N PHE A 348 -18.45 -20.83 -12.57
CA PHE A 348 -19.64 -21.63 -12.78
C PHE A 348 -20.59 -20.96 -13.76
N ASN A 349 -21.33 -21.79 -14.51
CA ASN A 349 -22.56 -21.37 -15.13
C ASN A 349 -23.67 -21.37 -14.07
N THR A 350 -24.24 -20.22 -13.77
CA THR A 350 -25.25 -20.05 -12.72
C THR A 350 -26.45 -20.96 -12.95
N LEU A 351 -27.02 -20.93 -14.16
CA LEU A 351 -28.27 -21.62 -14.48
C LEU A 351 -28.14 -23.15 -14.47
N LYS A 352 -26.97 -23.67 -14.85
CA LYS A 352 -26.69 -25.11 -14.90
C LYS A 352 -26.03 -25.66 -13.64
N GLY A 353 -25.49 -24.80 -12.77
CA GLY A 353 -24.68 -25.23 -11.62
C GLY A 353 -23.40 -25.99 -12.01
N LYS A 354 -22.92 -25.80 -13.25
CA LYS A 354 -21.77 -26.54 -13.81
C LYS A 354 -20.53 -25.68 -13.83
N ILE A 355 -19.38 -26.28 -13.55
CA ILE A 355 -18.09 -25.61 -13.65
C ILE A 355 -17.75 -25.46 -15.14
N LEU A 356 -17.48 -24.23 -15.54
CA LEU A 356 -16.96 -23.93 -16.86
C LEU A 356 -15.44 -23.95 -16.88
N LYS A 357 -14.81 -23.38 -15.84
CA LYS A 357 -13.36 -23.19 -15.77
C LYS A 357 -12.87 -23.27 -14.34
N VAL A 358 -11.63 -23.74 -14.17
CA VAL A 358 -10.91 -23.78 -12.90
C VAL A 358 -9.54 -23.15 -13.10
N PHE A 359 -9.19 -22.19 -12.25
CA PHE A 359 -7.88 -21.56 -12.21
C PHE A 359 -7.19 -21.94 -10.91
N ASP A 360 -5.92 -22.33 -11.02
CA ASP A 360 -5.13 -22.74 -9.87
C ASP A 360 -4.28 -21.58 -9.37
N GLU A 361 -4.47 -21.26 -8.10
CA GLU A 361 -3.85 -20.14 -7.39
C GLU A 361 -3.06 -20.66 -6.18
N HIS A 362 -2.71 -21.95 -6.19
CA HIS A 362 -1.94 -22.57 -5.12
C HIS A 362 -0.54 -21.96 -4.98
N LEU A 363 -0.07 -21.86 -3.73
CA LEU A 363 1.21 -21.24 -3.39
C LEU A 363 2.41 -21.88 -4.10
N GLU A 364 2.37 -23.18 -4.34
CA GLU A 364 3.44 -23.89 -5.04
C GLU A 364 3.59 -23.47 -6.50
N ILE A 365 2.49 -23.12 -7.17
CA ILE A 365 2.53 -22.60 -8.55
C ILE A 365 3.30 -21.29 -8.57
N TYR A 366 3.10 -20.45 -7.56
CA TYR A 366 3.85 -19.20 -7.42
C TYR A 366 5.34 -19.42 -7.15
N LYS A 367 5.73 -20.48 -6.44
CA LYS A 367 7.16 -20.82 -6.26
C LYS A 367 7.79 -21.27 -7.55
N GLN A 368 7.16 -22.21 -8.26
CA GLN A 368 7.64 -22.70 -9.55
C GLN A 368 7.73 -21.59 -10.58
N LEU A 369 6.74 -20.69 -10.62
CA LEU A 369 6.77 -19.50 -11.47
C LEU A 369 7.95 -18.58 -11.11
N HIS A 370 8.15 -18.31 -9.82
CA HIS A 370 9.26 -17.48 -9.36
C HIS A 370 10.62 -18.05 -9.78
N GLU A 371 10.84 -19.35 -9.59
CA GLU A 371 12.07 -20.04 -10.00
C GLU A 371 12.32 -19.99 -11.51
N ARG A 372 11.27 -20.20 -12.32
CA ARG A 372 11.37 -20.07 -13.78
C ARG A 372 11.69 -18.65 -14.22
N LEU A 373 11.07 -17.65 -13.60
CA LEU A 373 11.33 -16.24 -13.90
C LEU A 373 12.78 -15.87 -13.56
N LEU A 374 13.33 -16.33 -12.43
CA LEU A 374 14.74 -16.13 -12.09
C LEU A 374 15.69 -16.77 -13.11
N THR A 375 15.37 -17.99 -13.56
CA THR A 375 16.17 -18.69 -14.57
C THR A 375 16.20 -17.91 -15.88
N LYS A 376 15.03 -17.42 -16.33
CA LYS A 376 14.92 -16.56 -17.52
C LYS A 376 15.62 -15.22 -17.35
N GLN A 377 15.63 -14.67 -16.14
CA GLN A 377 16.35 -13.42 -15.85
C GLN A 377 17.85 -13.60 -16.06
N GLN A 378 18.43 -14.71 -15.60
CA GLN A 378 19.84 -15.04 -15.83
C GLN A 378 20.15 -15.18 -17.34
N GLU A 379 19.29 -15.86 -18.10
CA GLU A 379 19.40 -15.94 -19.57
C GLU A 379 19.22 -14.58 -20.28
N SER A 380 18.47 -13.67 -19.65
CA SER A 380 18.14 -12.33 -20.20
C SER A 380 19.17 -11.27 -19.84
N GLU A 381 19.94 -11.45 -18.77
CA GLU A 381 21.10 -10.61 -18.44
C GLU A 381 22.18 -10.70 -19.53
N GLU A 382 22.37 -11.88 -20.15
CA GLU A 382 23.19 -12.05 -21.36
C GLU A 382 22.67 -11.21 -22.54
N LYS A 383 21.36 -10.94 -22.59
CA LYS A 383 20.67 -10.14 -23.62
C LYS A 383 20.43 -8.67 -23.20
N LYS A 384 20.90 -8.24 -22.01
CA LYS A 384 20.68 -6.91 -21.41
C LYS A 384 19.20 -6.49 -21.29
N LEU A 385 18.31 -7.42 -20.97
CA LEU A 385 16.89 -7.13 -20.69
C LEU A 385 16.65 -7.07 -19.17
N ASN A 386 16.10 -5.95 -18.68
CA ASN A 386 15.78 -5.78 -17.26
C ASN A 386 14.35 -6.25 -16.98
N LEU A 387 14.20 -7.53 -16.63
CA LEU A 387 12.96 -8.10 -16.15
C LEU A 387 12.82 -7.73 -14.68
N ASN A 388 11.92 -6.80 -14.37
CA ASN A 388 11.68 -6.27 -13.03
C ASN A 388 10.92 -7.30 -12.15
N ILE A 389 11.47 -8.50 -12.05
CA ILE A 389 10.98 -9.63 -11.26
C ILE A 389 11.23 -9.33 -9.79
N LEU A 390 10.34 -9.80 -8.91
CA LEU A 390 10.55 -9.70 -7.47
C LEU A 390 11.92 -10.28 -7.13
N ASN A 391 12.75 -9.57 -6.37
CA ASN A 391 13.97 -10.18 -5.85
C ASN A 391 13.61 -11.26 -4.80
N ASN A 392 14.54 -12.18 -4.53
CA ASN A 392 14.31 -13.29 -3.61
C ASN A 392 13.93 -12.85 -2.19
N VAL A 393 14.43 -11.69 -1.75
CA VAL A 393 14.13 -11.13 -0.43
C VAL A 393 12.67 -10.70 -0.37
N GLU A 394 12.20 -9.95 -1.36
CA GLU A 394 10.84 -9.46 -1.46
C GLU A 394 9.84 -10.60 -1.66
N TYR A 395 10.17 -11.59 -2.51
CA TYR A 395 9.35 -12.79 -2.67
C TYR A 395 9.21 -13.56 -1.35
N SER A 396 10.31 -13.80 -0.64
CA SER A 396 10.31 -14.50 0.66
C SER A 396 9.50 -13.75 1.72
N ARG A 397 9.56 -12.41 1.69
CA ARG A 397 8.77 -11.54 2.57
C ARG A 397 7.28 -11.67 2.27
N ARG A 398 6.87 -11.62 1.00
CA ARG A 398 5.47 -11.81 0.57
C ARG A 398 4.95 -13.21 0.90
N LEU A 399 5.78 -14.23 0.72
CA LEU A 399 5.47 -15.61 1.09
C LEU A 399 5.21 -15.75 2.60
N THR A 400 6.00 -15.05 3.43
CA THR A 400 5.80 -15.02 4.88
C THR A 400 4.49 -14.34 5.26
N ILE A 401 4.16 -13.23 4.58
CA ILE A 401 2.87 -12.54 4.77
C ILE A 401 1.69 -13.42 4.35
N GLU A 402 1.77 -14.13 3.22
CA GLU A 402 0.67 -15.02 2.78
C GLU A 402 0.44 -16.14 3.81
N LYS A 403 1.51 -16.73 4.36
CA LYS A 403 1.40 -17.73 5.43
C LYS A 403 0.83 -17.17 6.73
N ASP A 404 1.12 -15.91 7.09
CA ASP A 404 0.52 -15.25 8.26
C ASP A 404 -0.97 -14.93 8.01
N LEU A 405 -1.30 -14.49 6.81
CA LEU A 405 -2.68 -14.26 6.36
C LEU A 405 -3.49 -15.57 6.45
N GLU A 406 -2.97 -16.68 5.94
CA GLU A 406 -3.63 -18.00 5.97
C GLU A 406 -3.94 -18.51 7.37
N LYS A 407 -3.13 -18.14 8.37
CA LYS A 407 -3.37 -18.46 9.79
C LYS A 407 -4.49 -17.62 10.40
N ASN A 408 -4.71 -16.41 9.89
CA ASN A 408 -5.70 -15.48 10.42
C ASN A 408 -7.00 -15.51 9.59
N GLN A 409 -7.84 -16.50 9.88
CA GLN A 409 -9.07 -16.78 9.12
C GLN A 409 -10.01 -15.57 9.05
N SER A 410 -10.12 -14.74 10.10
CA SER A 410 -10.99 -13.56 10.13
C SER A 410 -10.56 -12.46 9.16
N ILE A 411 -9.25 -12.27 8.98
CA ILE A 411 -8.73 -11.31 7.98
C ILE A 411 -8.77 -11.94 6.59
N TYR A 412 -8.48 -13.24 6.50
CA TYR A 412 -8.51 -13.98 5.24
C TYR A 412 -9.90 -13.99 4.61
N SER A 413 -10.98 -14.02 5.41
CA SER A 413 -12.37 -13.94 4.93
C SER A 413 -12.76 -12.57 4.36
N LEU A 414 -11.91 -11.55 4.45
CA LEU A 414 -12.16 -10.24 3.83
C LEU A 414 -11.84 -10.20 2.33
N ILE A 415 -11.11 -11.20 1.81
CA ILE A 415 -10.81 -11.35 0.39
C ILE A 415 -12.12 -11.44 -0.38
N ASN A 416 -12.24 -10.69 -1.47
CA ASN A 416 -13.38 -10.76 -2.39
C ASN A 416 -12.92 -10.93 -3.85
N LEU A 417 -13.93 -11.13 -4.69
CA LEU A 417 -13.83 -11.13 -6.15
C LEU A 417 -14.59 -9.91 -6.67
N GLN A 418 -14.15 -9.34 -7.78
CA GLN A 418 -14.85 -8.19 -8.38
C GLN A 418 -14.89 -8.36 -9.90
N PHE A 419 -16.08 -8.48 -10.46
CA PHE A 419 -16.27 -8.37 -11.90
C PHE A 419 -16.29 -6.91 -12.34
N ASP A 420 -15.83 -6.66 -13.57
CA ASP A 420 -16.11 -5.40 -14.25
C ASP A 420 -17.57 -5.34 -14.75
N SER A 421 -18.02 -4.13 -15.08
CA SER A 421 -19.38 -3.87 -15.57
C SER A 421 -19.75 -4.62 -16.84
N SER A 422 -18.78 -5.00 -17.69
CA SER A 422 -19.02 -5.86 -18.86
C SER A 422 -19.16 -7.35 -18.51
N GLY A 423 -18.75 -7.76 -17.30
CA GLY A 423 -18.70 -9.16 -16.87
C GLY A 423 -17.61 -9.99 -17.56
N THR A 424 -16.64 -9.35 -18.23
CA THR A 424 -15.58 -10.01 -19.02
C THR A 424 -14.29 -10.16 -18.22
N PHE A 425 -14.00 -9.20 -17.35
CA PHE A 425 -12.80 -9.14 -16.55
C PHE A 425 -13.15 -9.40 -15.09
N LEU A 426 -12.36 -10.27 -14.47
CA LEU A 426 -12.46 -10.63 -13.07
C LEU A 426 -11.19 -10.20 -12.34
N PHE A 427 -11.36 -9.43 -11.28
CA PHE A 427 -10.29 -8.93 -10.42
C PHE A 427 -10.26 -9.70 -9.11
N TYR A 428 -9.07 -10.11 -8.68
CA TYR A 428 -8.85 -10.74 -7.39
C TYR A 428 -7.41 -10.59 -6.91
N SER A 429 -7.22 -10.62 -5.58
CA SER A 429 -5.91 -10.45 -4.96
C SER A 429 -5.15 -11.77 -4.85
N THR A 430 -3.84 -11.71 -5.08
CA THR A 430 -2.89 -12.83 -5.12
C THR A 430 -1.59 -12.47 -4.41
N LEU A 431 -0.66 -13.42 -4.30
CA LEU A 431 0.66 -13.18 -3.70
C LEU A 431 1.47 -12.10 -4.45
N TYR A 432 1.33 -12.02 -5.77
CA TYR A 432 2.05 -11.02 -6.59
C TYR A 432 1.37 -9.66 -6.64
N GLY A 433 0.11 -9.54 -6.23
CA GLY A 433 -0.68 -8.31 -6.36
C GLY A 433 -2.10 -8.61 -6.78
N ILE A 434 -2.77 -7.70 -7.46
CA ILE A 434 -4.14 -7.88 -7.94
C ILE A 434 -4.09 -8.32 -9.41
N LYS A 435 -4.73 -9.44 -9.72
CA LYS A 435 -4.77 -10.01 -11.07
C LYS A 435 -6.04 -9.58 -11.79
N MET A 436 -5.93 -9.14 -13.04
CA MET A 436 -7.06 -8.89 -13.94
C MET A 436 -7.15 -10.02 -14.96
N LEU A 437 -8.08 -10.94 -14.75
CA LEU A 437 -8.30 -12.11 -15.59
C LEU A 437 -9.40 -11.84 -16.61
N ASN A 438 -9.12 -12.02 -17.91
CA ASN A 438 -10.17 -12.09 -18.92
C ASN A 438 -10.77 -13.51 -18.93
N ILE A 439 -12.00 -13.63 -18.46
CA ILE A 439 -12.65 -14.94 -18.30
C ILE A 439 -13.12 -15.54 -19.63
N ARG A 440 -13.19 -14.79 -20.73
CA ARG A 440 -13.58 -15.32 -22.04
C ARG A 440 -12.45 -16.14 -22.64
N ASN A 441 -11.26 -15.55 -22.68
CA ASN A 441 -10.09 -16.13 -23.36
C ASN A 441 -9.03 -16.71 -22.41
N ASN A 442 -9.26 -16.68 -21.09
CA ASN A 442 -8.37 -17.20 -20.05
C ASN A 442 -7.00 -16.52 -19.98
N SER A 443 -6.87 -15.32 -20.54
CA SER A 443 -5.62 -14.57 -20.43
C SER A 443 -5.65 -13.65 -19.24
N ILE A 444 -4.50 -13.52 -18.58
CA ILE A 444 -4.28 -12.44 -17.63
C ILE A 444 -3.92 -11.21 -18.43
N ARG A 445 -4.56 -10.09 -18.12
CA ARG A 445 -4.33 -8.86 -18.88
C ARG A 445 -3.39 -7.90 -18.20
N LEU A 446 -3.43 -7.81 -16.86
CA LEU A 446 -2.62 -6.90 -16.09
C LEU A 446 -2.49 -7.41 -14.64
N PHE A 447 -1.39 -7.04 -13.99
CA PHE A 447 -1.24 -7.11 -12.55
C PHE A 447 -1.10 -5.71 -11.95
N PHE A 448 -1.78 -5.46 -10.83
CA PHE A 448 -1.66 -4.21 -10.06
C PHE A 448 -0.86 -4.46 -8.78
N GLY A 449 -0.01 -3.50 -8.43
CA GLY A 449 0.73 -3.45 -7.18
C GLY A 449 1.83 -4.50 -7.07
N THR A 450 2.34 -5.00 -8.20
CA THR A 450 3.44 -5.98 -8.24
C THR A 450 4.71 -5.47 -7.59
N THR A 451 4.98 -4.20 -7.70
CA THR A 451 6.15 -3.51 -7.12
C THR A 451 5.87 -2.93 -5.74
N GLU A 452 4.61 -2.91 -5.29
CA GLU A 452 4.21 -2.24 -4.05
C GLU A 452 4.45 -3.15 -2.84
N ASN A 453 4.90 -2.57 -1.73
CA ASN A 453 5.12 -3.27 -0.48
C ASN A 453 3.79 -3.43 0.31
N ALA A 454 2.78 -4.03 -0.32
CA ALA A 454 1.46 -4.24 0.26
C ALA A 454 0.82 -5.55 -0.24
N ARG A 455 0.25 -6.33 0.69
CA ARG A 455 -0.60 -7.48 0.35
C ARG A 455 -2.05 -7.03 0.31
N PHE A 456 -2.54 -6.69 -0.89
CA PHE A 456 -3.92 -6.27 -1.11
C PHE A 456 -4.91 -7.36 -0.73
N ILE A 457 -6.08 -7.04 -0.18
CA ILE A 457 -7.05 -8.04 0.30
C ILE A 457 -8.39 -7.86 -0.39
N ARG A 458 -9.08 -6.76 -0.07
CA ARG A 458 -10.42 -6.46 -0.56
C ARG A 458 -10.35 -5.45 -1.68
N LEU A 459 -11.20 -5.60 -2.67
CA LEU A 459 -11.28 -4.83 -3.90
C LEU A 459 -12.66 -4.16 -4.00
N ALA A 460 -12.71 -2.96 -4.56
CA ALA A 460 -13.96 -2.33 -5.01
C ALA A 460 -13.69 -1.55 -6.29
N LEU A 461 -14.42 -1.85 -7.35
CA LEU A 461 -14.25 -1.23 -8.66
C LEU A 461 -15.35 -0.20 -8.90
N TYR A 462 -14.94 1.04 -9.16
CA TYR A 462 -15.82 2.10 -9.63
C TYR A 462 -15.67 2.27 -11.13
N GLN A 463 -16.78 2.22 -11.86
CA GLN A 463 -16.82 2.46 -13.31
C GLN A 463 -17.91 3.49 -13.62
N TYR A 464 -17.48 4.67 -14.04
CA TYR A 464 -18.42 5.68 -14.51
C TYR A 464 -18.95 5.31 -15.89
N ASN A 465 -20.27 5.12 -16.00
CA ASN A 465 -20.96 4.84 -17.26
C ASN A 465 -22.12 5.83 -17.43
N LYS A 466 -21.86 7.02 -18.00
CA LYS A 466 -22.91 7.81 -18.64
C LYS A 466 -22.82 7.63 -20.15
N SER A 467 -23.91 7.13 -20.73
CA SER A 467 -24.09 6.73 -22.13
C SER A 467 -24.02 7.87 -23.17
N SER A 468 -23.52 9.05 -22.81
CA SER A 468 -23.66 10.27 -23.63
C SER A 468 -22.34 10.96 -24.00
N ASP A 469 -21.20 10.63 -23.40
CA ASP A 469 -19.93 11.32 -23.71
C ASP A 469 -18.80 10.33 -24.01
N ASN A 470 -18.17 10.50 -25.19
CA ASN A 470 -16.96 9.79 -25.62
C ASN A 470 -15.70 10.19 -24.83
N ASN A 471 -15.83 10.91 -23.70
CA ASN A 471 -14.72 11.39 -22.90
C ASN A 471 -14.49 10.45 -21.71
N LEU A 472 -13.27 9.90 -21.65
CA LEU A 472 -12.67 9.07 -20.59
C LEU A 472 -13.64 8.65 -19.46
N ASN A 473 -14.18 7.43 -19.52
CA ASN A 473 -14.81 6.81 -18.35
C ASN A 473 -13.77 6.75 -17.22
N SER A 474 -14.01 7.49 -16.13
CA SER A 474 -13.21 7.40 -14.92
C SER A 474 -13.46 6.05 -14.26
N THR A 475 -12.54 5.11 -14.46
CA THR A 475 -12.53 3.84 -13.74
C THR A 475 -11.44 3.86 -12.69
N ILE A 476 -11.81 3.42 -11.49
CA ILE A 476 -10.96 3.45 -10.32
C ILE A 476 -11.09 2.12 -9.60
N LEU A 477 -9.96 1.47 -9.30
CA LEU A 477 -9.90 0.30 -8.45
C LEU A 477 -9.41 0.71 -7.06
N PHE A 478 -10.29 0.56 -6.07
CA PHE A 478 -9.96 0.74 -4.66
C PHE A 478 -9.59 -0.58 -4.03
N THR A 479 -8.64 -0.57 -3.09
CA THR A 479 -8.25 -1.79 -2.37
C THR A 479 -7.74 -1.54 -0.96
N THR A 480 -8.01 -2.46 -0.04
CA THR A 480 -7.38 -2.54 1.28
C THR A 480 -6.15 -3.44 1.26
N ALA A 481 -5.27 -3.34 2.26
CA ALA A 481 -4.13 -4.25 2.39
C ALA A 481 -3.97 -4.79 3.81
N TYR A 482 -3.32 -5.95 3.91
CA TYR A 482 -3.09 -6.66 5.16
C TYR A 482 -2.38 -5.81 6.21
N LYS A 483 -3.02 -5.63 7.37
CA LYS A 483 -2.52 -4.85 8.52
C LYS A 483 -2.12 -3.42 8.15
N LYS A 484 -2.78 -2.82 7.15
CA LYS A 484 -2.55 -1.42 6.75
C LYS A 484 -3.74 -0.57 7.17
N ASN A 485 -3.45 0.56 7.83
CA ASN A 485 -4.41 1.59 8.20
C ASN A 485 -4.71 2.54 7.03
N ARG A 486 -4.73 2.03 5.81
CA ARG A 486 -5.00 2.80 4.60
C ARG A 486 -5.61 1.93 3.51
N PHE A 487 -6.35 2.57 2.62
CA PHE A 487 -6.76 1.99 1.34
C PHE A 487 -6.04 2.69 0.19
N TYR A 488 -5.95 2.01 -0.94
CA TYR A 488 -5.18 2.40 -2.11
C TYR A 488 -6.07 2.58 -3.33
N LEU A 489 -5.62 3.43 -4.23
CA LEU A 489 -6.30 3.80 -5.46
C LEU A 489 -5.45 3.41 -6.66
N PHE A 490 -5.98 2.60 -7.57
CA PHE A 490 -5.38 2.34 -8.88
C PHE A 490 -6.23 2.97 -9.97
N THR A 491 -5.59 3.76 -10.81
CA THR A 491 -6.21 4.43 -11.95
C THR A 491 -5.42 4.14 -13.23
N ARG A 492 -5.60 4.96 -14.25
CA ARG A 492 -4.81 4.90 -15.48
C ARG A 492 -3.53 5.73 -15.39
N ASN A 493 -3.44 6.64 -14.42
CA ASN A 493 -2.31 7.54 -14.25
C ASN A 493 -1.21 6.83 -13.47
N ASN A 494 0.02 6.87 -13.99
CA ASN A 494 1.16 6.48 -13.16
C ASN A 494 1.51 7.64 -12.23
N PRO A 495 1.89 7.38 -10.98
CA PRO A 495 2.29 8.43 -10.04
C PRO A 495 3.51 9.22 -10.53
N GLN A 496 4.33 8.64 -11.42
CA GLN A 496 5.49 9.32 -11.98
C GLN A 496 5.14 10.37 -13.06
N ASP A 497 3.97 10.27 -13.68
CA ASP A 497 3.56 11.18 -14.76
C ASP A 497 3.11 12.56 -14.23
N ASN A 498 2.75 12.68 -12.94
CA ASN A 498 2.17 13.90 -12.32
C ASN A 498 3.13 14.63 -11.35
N ARG A 499 4.46 14.44 -11.46
CA ARG A 499 5.44 15.05 -10.53
C ARG A 499 5.50 16.58 -10.64
N SER A 500 4.87 17.30 -9.71
CA SER A 500 5.30 18.66 -9.33
C SER A 500 6.37 18.56 -8.24
N GLU A 501 7.25 19.57 -8.10
CA GLU A 501 8.35 19.59 -7.11
C GLU A 501 7.87 19.52 -5.64
N HIS A 502 6.55 19.61 -5.40
CA HIS A 502 5.91 19.61 -4.08
C HIS A 502 5.01 18.38 -3.80
N ASP A 503 4.73 17.50 -4.77
CA ASP A 503 3.78 16.36 -4.62
C ASP A 503 4.49 14.99 -4.55
N ASN A 504 5.46 14.86 -3.64
CA ASN A 504 6.18 13.59 -3.44
C ASN A 504 5.44 12.60 -2.52
N ASP A 505 4.34 12.98 -1.87
CA ASP A 505 3.61 12.11 -0.96
C ASP A 505 2.33 11.56 -1.61
N ARG A 506 2.35 10.26 -1.96
CA ARG A 506 1.16 9.55 -2.47
C ARG A 506 0.14 9.26 -1.37
N ASP A 507 0.50 9.46 -0.11
CA ASP A 507 -0.31 9.10 1.05
C ASP A 507 -1.05 10.33 1.60
N VAL A 508 -2.38 10.26 1.60
CA VAL A 508 -3.24 11.35 2.04
C VAL A 508 -3.68 11.12 3.48
N TYR A 509 -3.32 12.06 4.35
CA TYR A 509 -3.69 12.09 5.77
C TYR A 509 -4.94 12.95 5.95
N ASN A 510 -6.11 12.30 5.99
CA ASN A 510 -7.40 13.01 6.11
C ASN A 510 -7.76 13.38 7.56
N GLU A 511 -7.03 12.86 8.53
CA GLU A 511 -7.25 13.18 9.93
C GLU A 511 -6.05 13.92 10.46
N LYS A 512 -6.29 15.00 11.23
CA LYS A 512 -5.22 15.62 12.01
C LYS A 512 -4.70 14.52 12.95
N PRO A 513 -3.41 14.13 12.85
CA PRO A 513 -2.87 13.10 13.71
C PRO A 513 -3.11 13.50 15.17
N SER A 514 -3.46 12.52 16.00
CA SER A 514 -3.65 12.78 17.43
C SER A 514 -2.35 13.35 18.01
N ARG A 515 -2.42 14.05 19.15
CA ARG A 515 -1.21 14.64 19.76
C ARG A 515 -0.13 13.58 20.04
N GLU A 516 -0.56 12.36 20.36
CA GLU A 516 0.29 11.18 20.54
C GLU A 516 0.84 10.65 19.21
N GLU A 517 0.03 10.57 18.14
CA GLU A 517 0.50 10.17 16.81
C GLU A 517 1.39 11.21 16.14
N VAL A 518 1.20 12.50 16.41
CA VAL A 518 2.16 13.55 16.02
C VAL A 518 3.47 13.27 16.73
N LEU A 519 3.46 13.02 18.04
CA LEU A 519 4.68 12.70 18.79
C LEU A 519 5.36 11.43 18.25
N THR A 520 4.61 10.34 18.03
CA THR A 520 5.11 9.07 17.50
C THR A 520 5.57 9.18 16.05
N ALA A 521 4.87 9.90 15.17
CA ALA A 521 5.27 10.11 13.78
C ALA A 521 6.47 11.07 13.68
N THR A 522 6.58 12.04 14.58
CA THR A 522 7.78 12.89 14.69
C THR A 522 8.97 12.06 15.18
N GLU A 523 8.76 11.14 16.11
CA GLU A 523 9.77 10.18 16.58
C GLU A 523 10.15 9.16 15.50
N GLU A 524 9.20 8.58 14.75
CA GLU A 524 9.45 7.62 13.67
C GLU A 524 10.09 8.27 12.42
N GLN A 525 9.68 9.49 12.05
CA GLN A 525 10.34 10.27 11.00
C GLN A 525 11.74 10.74 11.42
N ALA A 526 11.95 11.06 12.70
CA ALA A 526 13.28 11.30 13.24
C ALA A 526 14.14 10.02 13.19
N LEU A 527 13.61 8.86 13.60
CA LEU A 527 14.32 7.58 13.52
C LEU A 527 14.65 7.16 12.08
N SER A 528 13.73 7.39 11.13
CA SER A 528 13.91 7.08 9.70
C SER A 528 14.87 8.04 8.98
N SER A 529 15.15 9.21 9.54
CA SER A 529 16.01 10.25 8.92
C SER A 529 17.39 10.38 9.56
N LEU A 530 17.67 9.61 10.61
CA LEU A 530 19.01 9.57 11.22
C LEU A 530 19.96 8.77 10.32
N SER A 531 20.95 9.47 9.78
CA SER A 531 22.05 8.91 8.99
C SER A 531 22.72 7.72 9.66
N GLN A 532 22.86 6.61 8.92
CA GLN A 532 23.45 5.36 9.43
C GLN A 532 24.98 5.34 9.38
N SER A 533 25.63 6.39 8.86
CA SER A 533 27.09 6.45 8.80
C SER A 533 27.64 7.87 8.89
N ALA A 534 28.87 7.98 9.39
CA ALA A 534 29.62 9.23 9.46
C ALA A 534 31.11 8.99 9.16
N ILE A 535 31.82 10.05 8.78
CA ILE A 535 33.28 10.06 8.60
C ILE A 535 33.85 11.13 9.53
N ILE A 536 34.70 10.71 10.47
CA ILE A 536 35.44 11.62 11.36
C ILE A 536 36.78 11.90 10.69
N HIS A 537 36.94 13.12 10.17
CA HIS A 537 38.18 13.58 9.58
C HIS A 537 39.09 14.04 10.72
N THR A 538 40.26 13.41 10.90
CA THR A 538 41.23 13.77 11.94
C THR A 538 42.54 14.24 11.32
N THR A 539 43.43 14.84 12.13
CA THR A 539 44.79 15.16 11.67
C THR A 539 45.63 13.94 11.29
N TYR A 540 45.21 12.74 11.67
CA TYR A 540 45.90 11.47 11.39
C TYR A 540 45.24 10.65 10.26
N GLY A 541 44.13 11.14 9.69
CA GLY A 541 43.37 10.49 8.64
C GLY A 541 41.89 10.33 8.98
N ASP A 542 41.17 9.63 8.12
CA ASP A 542 39.72 9.49 8.19
C ASP A 542 39.30 8.22 8.93
N ILE A 543 38.34 8.34 9.86
CA ILE A 543 37.72 7.23 10.57
C ILE A 543 36.26 7.14 10.12
N HIS A 544 35.93 6.10 9.36
CA HIS A 544 34.56 5.86 8.91
C HIS A 544 33.82 5.05 9.96
N VAL A 545 32.65 5.52 10.40
CA VAL A 545 31.86 4.88 11.44
C VAL A 545 30.46 4.55 10.94
N ARG A 546 29.98 3.37 11.30
CA ARG A 546 28.58 2.96 11.17
C ARG A 546 27.88 3.25 12.48
N LEU A 547 26.77 3.97 12.43
CA LEU A 547 25.96 4.35 13.57
C LEU A 547 24.80 3.37 13.75
N PHE A 548 24.21 3.36 14.95
CA PHE A 548 23.17 2.43 15.37
C PHE A 548 21.86 3.14 15.81
N PRO A 549 21.26 3.99 14.96
CA PRO A 549 20.07 4.77 15.34
C PRO A 549 18.85 3.89 15.64
N GLU A 550 18.80 2.67 15.08
CA GLU A 550 17.78 1.67 15.37
C GLU A 550 17.80 1.14 16.81
N TYR A 551 18.94 1.22 17.50
CA TYR A 551 19.12 0.71 18.85
C TYR A 551 19.28 1.82 19.89
N VAL A 552 19.93 2.92 19.51
CA VAL A 552 20.25 4.06 20.40
C VAL A 552 19.94 5.40 19.71
N PRO A 553 18.65 5.68 19.46
CA PRO A 553 18.23 6.81 18.64
C PRO A 553 18.66 8.16 19.20
N LYS A 554 18.55 8.40 20.52
CA LYS A 554 18.90 9.70 21.12
C LYS A 554 20.41 9.93 21.06
N THR A 555 21.20 8.89 21.30
CA THR A 555 22.66 9.00 21.25
C THR A 555 23.15 9.29 19.83
N CYS A 556 22.57 8.61 18.82
CA CYS A 556 22.88 8.88 17.42
C CYS A 556 22.43 10.28 17.00
N GLU A 557 21.24 10.73 17.41
CA GLU A 557 20.74 12.09 17.16
C GLU A 557 21.69 13.15 17.72
N ASN A 558 22.10 13.00 18.99
CA ASN A 558 23.04 13.89 19.65
C ASN A 558 24.37 13.99 18.87
N PHE A 559 24.96 12.85 18.51
CA PHE A 559 26.22 12.81 17.75
C PHE A 559 26.08 13.43 16.35
N ILE A 560 25.02 13.08 15.61
CA ILE A 560 24.78 13.56 14.24
C ILE A 560 24.56 15.06 14.23
N GLN A 561 23.76 15.57 15.15
CA GLN A 561 23.41 16.98 15.19
C GLN A 561 24.60 17.85 15.64
N HIS A 562 25.38 17.42 16.63
CA HIS A 562 26.67 18.06 16.95
C HIS A 562 27.63 18.08 15.75
N SER A 563 27.69 16.98 14.99
CA SER A 563 28.50 16.88 13.79
C SER A 563 28.06 17.88 12.71
N LYS A 564 26.75 17.97 12.43
CA LYS A 564 26.17 18.95 11.48
C LYS A 564 26.42 20.39 11.91
N GLN A 565 26.37 20.67 13.21
CA GLN A 565 26.64 22.00 13.78
C GLN A 565 28.13 22.31 13.89
N SER A 566 29.02 21.46 13.37
CA SER A 566 30.48 21.64 13.47
C SER A 566 30.99 21.73 14.91
N TYR A 567 30.23 21.21 15.87
CA TYR A 567 30.55 21.27 17.30
C TYR A 567 31.88 20.55 17.62
N TYR A 568 32.12 19.43 16.94
CA TYR A 568 33.34 18.63 17.12
C TYR A 568 34.57 19.20 16.39
N ASN A 569 34.42 20.22 15.55
CA ASN A 569 35.54 20.75 14.78
C ASN A 569 36.55 21.41 15.72
N GLY A 570 37.80 20.96 15.66
CA GLY A 570 38.86 21.41 16.56
C GLY A 570 38.91 20.69 17.91
N CYS A 571 37.92 19.84 18.25
CA CYS A 571 38.00 19.02 19.46
C CYS A 571 39.21 18.10 19.40
N ILE A 572 40.00 18.10 20.46
CA ILE A 572 41.19 17.24 20.57
C ILE A 572 40.85 15.87 21.16
N PHE A 573 41.67 14.87 20.85
CA PHE A 573 41.71 13.62 21.60
C PHE A 573 42.45 13.86 22.91
N HIS A 574 41.73 14.37 23.91
CA HIS A 574 42.32 14.85 25.17
C HIS A 574 42.75 13.71 26.11
N ARG A 575 42.36 12.46 25.81
CA ARG A 575 42.76 11.29 26.59
C ARG A 575 42.94 10.07 25.68
N VAL A 576 44.13 9.47 25.69
CA VAL A 576 44.55 8.37 24.83
C VAL A 576 45.27 7.33 25.68
N ILE A 577 44.65 6.16 25.85
CA ILE A 577 45.22 5.06 26.66
C ILE A 577 45.55 3.89 25.74
N LYS A 578 46.84 3.54 25.68
CA LYS A 578 47.35 2.41 24.90
C LYS A 578 46.66 1.11 25.32
N GLN A 579 46.26 0.31 24.34
CA GLN A 579 45.53 -0.95 24.54
C GLN A 579 44.22 -0.78 25.32
N PHE A 580 43.59 0.40 25.26
CA PHE A 580 42.27 0.59 25.84
C PHE A 580 41.36 1.39 24.92
N MET A 581 41.50 2.71 24.87
CA MET A 581 40.60 3.60 24.11
C MET A 581 41.23 4.95 23.80
N ILE A 582 40.63 5.65 22.84
CA ILE A 582 40.89 7.06 22.52
C ILE A 582 39.62 7.87 22.76
N GLN A 583 39.69 8.96 23.52
CA GLN A 583 38.54 9.76 23.95
C GLN A 583 38.64 11.20 23.43
N THR A 584 37.50 11.73 22.99
CA THR A 584 37.35 13.08 22.41
C THR A 584 35.94 13.63 22.67
N GLY A 585 35.58 14.73 22.01
CA GLY A 585 34.25 15.34 22.09
C GLY A 585 34.06 16.34 23.23
N ASP A 586 35.15 16.78 23.87
CA ASP A 586 35.18 17.88 24.83
C ASP A 586 35.74 19.15 24.17
N PRO A 587 34.95 20.22 23.99
CA PRO A 587 35.43 21.50 23.46
C PRO A 587 36.51 22.18 24.29
N LEU A 588 36.57 21.91 25.60
CA LEU A 588 37.62 22.45 26.49
C LEU A 588 38.92 21.64 26.44
N GLY A 589 38.87 20.40 25.93
CA GLY A 589 40.02 19.52 25.78
C GLY A 589 40.68 19.10 27.10
N ASN A 590 39.93 19.10 28.21
CA ASN A 590 40.43 18.77 29.56
C ASN A 590 39.63 17.65 30.25
N GLY A 591 38.62 17.08 29.56
CA GLY A 591 37.77 16.01 30.04
C GLY A 591 36.58 16.45 30.91
N THR A 592 36.43 17.76 31.17
CA THR A 592 35.38 18.29 32.07
C THR A 592 34.26 19.02 31.34
N GLY A 593 34.45 19.39 30.07
CA GLY A 593 33.46 20.10 29.27
C GLY A 593 32.62 19.18 28.38
N GLY A 594 31.77 19.80 27.57
CA GLY A 594 30.86 19.11 26.68
C GLY A 594 29.43 19.04 27.22
N GLN A 595 28.46 19.30 26.35
CA GLN A 595 27.04 19.23 26.67
C GLN A 595 26.31 18.61 25.49
N SER A 596 25.20 17.93 25.76
CA SER A 596 24.35 17.41 24.68
C SER A 596 23.71 18.54 23.87
N ILE A 597 23.12 18.18 22.72
CA ILE A 597 22.34 19.11 21.89
C ILE A 597 21.13 19.71 22.61
N TRP A 598 20.71 19.12 23.73
CA TRP A 598 19.60 19.59 24.56
C TRP A 598 20.05 20.50 25.72
N GLY A 599 21.35 20.79 25.83
CA GLY A 599 21.91 21.66 26.88
C GLY A 599 21.89 21.06 28.29
N LYS A 600 21.66 19.75 28.40
CA LYS A 600 21.62 18.99 29.67
C LYS A 600 22.07 17.55 29.46
N ASP A 601 22.37 16.85 30.55
CA ASP A 601 22.68 15.41 30.48
C ASP A 601 21.48 14.60 29.97
N PHE A 602 21.76 13.50 29.25
CA PHE A 602 20.72 12.57 28.78
C PHE A 602 21.00 11.11 29.17
N GLN A 603 19.91 10.32 29.16
CA GLN A 603 19.87 8.93 29.63
C GLN A 603 20.74 7.99 28.81
N ASP A 604 21.18 6.88 29.43
CA ASP A 604 21.85 5.79 28.73
C ASP A 604 20.87 4.97 27.89
N GLU A 605 21.35 4.44 26.76
CA GLU A 605 20.59 3.55 25.87
C GLU A 605 21.34 2.22 25.71
N PHE A 606 20.97 1.21 26.50
CA PHE A 606 21.58 -0.11 26.44
C PHE A 606 20.74 -1.09 25.61
N HIS A 607 21.38 -1.84 24.72
CA HIS A 607 20.71 -2.85 23.91
C HIS A 607 21.47 -4.19 23.94
N PRO A 608 20.80 -5.35 24.13
CA PRO A 608 21.47 -6.65 24.30
C PRO A 608 22.40 -7.08 23.16
N GLN A 609 22.18 -6.56 21.95
CA GLN A 609 22.99 -6.83 20.76
C GLN A 609 24.24 -5.94 20.67
N LEU A 610 24.31 -4.86 21.45
CA LEU A 610 25.43 -3.93 21.48
C LEU A 610 26.32 -4.23 22.69
N LYS A 611 27.51 -4.77 22.41
CA LYS A 611 28.51 -5.11 23.42
C LYS A 611 29.88 -4.60 23.00
N HIS A 612 30.76 -4.34 23.96
CA HIS A 612 32.18 -4.05 23.76
C HIS A 612 32.97 -5.35 23.54
N ASP A 613 32.41 -6.26 22.73
CA ASP A 613 32.92 -7.61 22.44
C ASP A 613 34.10 -7.62 21.46
N ARG A 614 34.36 -6.48 20.80
CA ARG A 614 35.38 -6.30 19.76
C ARG A 614 35.97 -4.89 19.81
N PRO A 615 37.20 -4.69 19.31
CA PRO A 615 37.82 -3.38 19.22
C PRO A 615 37.04 -2.46 18.27
N TYR A 616 37.37 -1.18 18.30
CA TYR A 616 36.85 -0.12 17.44
C TYR A 616 35.35 0.13 17.63
N THR A 617 34.87 -0.03 18.87
CA THR A 617 33.49 0.29 19.26
C THR A 617 33.42 1.74 19.76
N LEU A 618 32.46 2.50 19.23
CA LEU A 618 32.16 3.88 19.65
C LEU A 618 31.15 3.86 20.80
N SER A 619 31.47 4.56 21.87
CA SER A 619 30.65 4.61 23.08
C SER A 619 30.72 5.96 23.77
N MET A 620 29.65 6.38 24.44
CA MET A 620 29.57 7.66 25.14
C MET A 620 30.48 7.68 26.39
N ALA A 621 31.20 8.78 26.59
CA ALA A 621 31.93 9.04 27.82
C ALA A 621 31.01 9.77 28.80
N ASN A 622 30.58 9.09 29.86
CA ASN A 622 29.71 9.61 30.91
C ASN A 622 30.45 9.65 32.26
N ALA A 623 29.99 10.49 33.19
CA ALA A 623 30.53 10.61 34.56
C ALA A 623 29.79 9.70 35.57
N GLY A 624 28.94 8.80 35.06
CA GLY A 624 28.03 7.97 35.84
C GLY A 624 26.75 7.68 35.03
N PRO A 625 25.84 6.84 35.56
CA PRO A 625 24.60 6.50 34.86
C PRO A 625 23.80 7.74 34.46
N ASN A 626 23.34 7.77 33.21
CA ASN A 626 22.49 8.83 32.63
C ASN A 626 23.13 10.24 32.59
N THR A 627 24.46 10.32 32.47
CA THR A 627 25.20 11.60 32.37
C THR A 627 25.86 11.78 31.00
N ASN A 628 25.17 11.38 29.92
CA ASN A 628 25.71 11.54 28.57
C ASN A 628 25.67 13.01 28.14
N GLY A 629 26.80 13.50 27.62
CA GLY A 629 26.96 14.84 27.06
C GLY A 629 27.38 14.79 25.59
N SER A 630 28.51 15.40 25.23
CA SER A 630 29.08 15.35 23.87
C SER A 630 30.29 14.43 23.73
N GLN A 631 30.92 14.05 24.85
CA GLN A 631 32.15 13.27 24.85
C GLN A 631 31.90 11.80 24.49
N PHE A 632 32.81 11.22 23.72
CA PHE A 632 32.77 9.81 23.34
C PHE A 632 34.18 9.23 23.20
N PHE A 633 34.27 7.91 23.23
CA PHE A 633 35.52 7.19 23.02
C PHE A 633 35.39 6.07 22.00
N ILE A 634 36.53 5.68 21.42
CA ILE A 634 36.68 4.54 20.52
C ILE A 634 37.61 3.54 21.20
N THR A 635 37.15 2.30 21.42
CA THR A 635 37.99 1.24 21.98
C THR A 635 39.01 0.74 20.96
N VAL A 636 40.18 0.29 21.41
CA VAL A 636 41.18 -0.42 20.56
C VAL A 636 41.33 -1.90 20.93
N VAL A 637 40.69 -2.33 22.01
CA VAL A 637 40.59 -3.73 22.43
C VAL A 637 39.15 -4.06 22.87
N PRO A 638 38.73 -5.34 22.87
CA PRO A 638 37.50 -5.75 23.53
C PRO A 638 37.49 -5.29 24.99
N SER A 639 36.41 -4.64 25.43
CA SER A 639 36.30 -4.04 26.76
C SER A 639 34.97 -4.38 27.46
N PRO A 640 34.64 -5.67 27.70
CA PRO A 640 33.32 -6.08 28.18
C PRO A 640 32.91 -5.49 29.55
N TRP A 641 33.88 -5.04 30.36
CA TRP A 641 33.61 -4.40 31.66
C TRP A 641 32.91 -3.03 31.56
N LEU A 642 32.80 -2.48 30.34
CA LEU A 642 32.07 -1.26 30.00
C LEU A 642 30.62 -1.52 29.57
N ASP A 643 30.23 -2.79 29.34
CA ASP A 643 28.86 -3.16 28.96
C ASP A 643 27.86 -2.73 30.04
N ASN A 644 26.73 -2.17 29.62
CA ASN A 644 25.69 -1.59 30.48
C ASN A 644 26.18 -0.46 31.41
N LYS A 645 27.34 0.16 31.11
CA LYS A 645 27.82 1.37 31.78
C LYS A 645 27.97 2.55 30.81
N HIS A 646 28.34 2.25 29.56
CA HIS A 646 28.51 3.24 28.50
C HIS A 646 27.68 2.87 27.27
N THR A 647 26.97 3.85 26.72
CA THR A 647 26.06 3.67 25.58
C THR A 647 26.85 3.49 24.29
N ILE A 648 26.80 2.29 23.69
CA ILE A 648 27.40 2.00 22.39
C ILE A 648 26.49 2.56 21.28
N PHE A 649 27.02 3.42 20.42
CA PHE A 649 26.23 4.06 19.36
C PHE A 649 26.82 3.92 17.96
N GLY A 650 27.98 3.30 17.82
CA GLY A 650 28.53 2.98 16.53
C GLY A 650 29.75 2.08 16.57
N ARG A 651 30.27 1.76 15.39
CA ARG A 651 31.52 1.01 15.22
C ARG A 651 32.28 1.53 14.02
N VAL A 652 33.61 1.50 14.12
CA VAL A 652 34.47 1.83 12.98
C VAL A 652 34.29 0.77 11.90
N SER A 653 34.07 1.23 10.67
CA SER A 653 33.90 0.43 9.46
C SER A 653 35.11 0.50 8.53
N LYS A 654 35.84 1.62 8.52
CA LYS A 654 37.14 1.83 7.83
C LYS A 654 37.97 2.83 8.62
N GLY A 655 39.30 2.78 8.49
CA GLY A 655 40.22 3.65 9.23
C GLY A 655 40.62 3.11 10.61
N MET A 656 40.56 1.80 10.81
CA MET A 656 41.04 1.16 12.05
C MET A 656 42.54 1.42 12.29
N ASP A 657 43.34 1.49 11.22
CA ASP A 657 44.76 1.82 11.29
C ASP A 657 44.99 3.26 11.79
N VAL A 658 44.08 4.20 11.47
CA VAL A 658 44.10 5.57 12.00
C VAL A 658 43.82 5.57 13.50
N VAL A 659 42.79 4.85 13.95
CA VAL A 659 42.47 4.69 15.38
C VAL A 659 43.66 4.09 16.14
N GLU A 660 44.29 3.06 15.57
CA GLU A 660 45.47 2.40 16.12
C GLU A 660 46.67 3.37 16.23
N LYS A 661 46.94 4.14 15.17
CA LYS A 661 47.99 5.17 15.16
C LYS A 661 47.76 6.23 16.23
N ILE A 662 46.53 6.70 16.40
CA ILE A 662 46.17 7.66 17.45
C ILE A 662 46.40 7.03 18.83
N SER A 663 46.01 5.77 19.04
CA SER A 663 46.22 5.07 20.32
C SER A 663 47.70 4.90 20.68
N GLN A 664 48.59 4.84 19.69
CA GLN A 664 50.03 4.67 19.89
C GLN A 664 50.79 5.99 20.14
N ALA A 665 50.12 7.15 20.03
CA ALA A 665 50.72 8.47 20.25
C ALA A 665 51.42 8.56 21.63
N LYS A 666 52.47 9.39 21.71
CA LYS A 666 53.15 9.65 22.99
C LYS A 666 52.26 10.55 23.85
N THR A 667 52.01 10.14 25.08
CA THR A 667 51.16 10.85 26.04
C THR A 667 51.96 11.34 27.25
N ASP A 668 51.41 12.34 27.95
CA ASP A 668 51.89 12.81 29.23
C ASP A 668 51.42 11.90 30.39
N ARG A 669 51.62 12.34 31.63
CA ARG A 669 51.23 11.59 32.84
C ARG A 669 49.71 11.50 33.05
N LEU A 670 48.92 12.29 32.31
CA LEU A 670 47.46 12.33 32.38
C LEU A 670 46.81 11.66 31.16
N ASP A 671 47.58 10.86 30.42
CA ASP A 671 47.17 10.20 29.18
C ASP A 671 46.81 11.18 28.04
N LYS A 672 47.22 12.46 28.11
CA LYS A 672 46.99 13.43 27.05
C LYS A 672 48.12 13.37 26.01
N PRO A 673 47.84 13.29 24.69
CA PRO A 673 48.88 13.33 23.66
C PRO A 673 49.79 14.56 23.77
N LEU A 674 51.10 14.37 23.59
CA LEU A 674 52.08 15.47 23.59
C LEU A 674 51.89 16.41 22.39
N ASP A 675 51.56 15.82 21.24
CA ASP A 675 51.18 16.54 20.02
C ASP A 675 49.66 16.44 19.86
N ASP A 676 48.99 17.58 19.75
CA ASP A 676 47.53 17.63 19.67
C ASP A 676 47.01 16.89 18.42
N ILE A 677 46.17 15.88 18.67
CA ILE A 677 45.40 15.17 17.64
C ILE A 677 43.99 15.73 17.70
N LYS A 678 43.46 16.21 16.58
CA LYS A 678 42.16 16.90 16.54
C LYS A 678 41.24 16.36 15.45
N ILE A 679 39.95 16.51 15.69
CA ILE A 679 38.90 16.37 14.67
C ILE A 679 38.91 17.63 13.81
N ILE A 680 39.06 17.47 12.50
CA ILE A 680 38.97 18.55 11.51
C ILE A 680 37.50 18.83 11.24
N SER A 681 36.74 17.78 10.92
CA SER A 681 35.30 17.84 10.71
C SER A 681 34.68 16.44 10.80
N ILE A 682 33.35 16.37 10.94
CA ILE A 682 32.62 15.11 10.83
C ILE A 682 31.59 15.23 9.72
N SER A 683 31.72 14.39 8.70
CA SER A 683 30.81 14.33 7.56
C SER A 683 29.75 13.26 7.79
N ILE A 684 28.48 13.65 7.80
CA ILE A 684 27.33 12.75 7.96
C ILE A 684 26.86 12.27 6.58
N LYS A 685 26.57 10.98 6.43
CA LYS A 685 26.22 10.34 5.15
C LYS A 685 24.78 9.83 5.06
#